data_AF-D5EQ67-F1
#
_entry.id   AF-D5EQ67-F1
#
_cell.length_a   1.000
_cell.length_b   1.000
_cell.length_c   1.000
_cell.angle_alpha   90.00
_cell.angle_beta   90.00
_cell.angle_gamma   90.00
#
_symmetry.space_group_name_H-M   'P 1'
#
loop_
_entity.id
_entity.type
_entity.pdbx_description
1 polymer ?
#
loop_
_entity_poly.entity_id
_entity_poly.type
_entity_poly.pdbx_seq_one_letter_code
_entity_poly.pdbx_strand_id
1 'polypeptide(L)'
;MIIRKLVSLGGALLLGGSAFAAKEAPDLAHFEVESIQSIMHRVNNYALENPMQEWDRNWIRATWYSGVTEAYHATGEQAYLDQAEAWGKRHEFGIGFEHSGFNRLFCSMTWLELYLLNPDPAKIAPTIAGLELEDKPFIPKIGEIWYGHEPHMTDPGWVYADGLYSSTAFVMLYKATGEQKYLDFLHDAFWSVTDKILDTDDNLYYRDPNYIGRKSPHGGKILWSRGNGWVFAGLPRVLKHLPKDDPYYDRYLDLYKRMAKALAARQQDDGFWRSNLGDAQHYTMPESSGTAFFLAGFGWGVQEGHLDAETYVPVMIRAWDALVSSVHPSGLLGWVQPVDAAPRPSHPQTTQEYGAGLFLSAASQMYQLVKSGAITETEILAALPAQSQLLPPVATRKAALTRAAHPLYAQINAFQQNQSAQAIEPTQLSKQDYLDVIAGQIRTMAQYQDAKGHIIDPVENHEKYYATPCYAHSVAVLAKAGYPIGDEIIESGMKALDASLASIGENTARDHSDFFTWPVVLAYNIFSEMATDDRAAKWTQLLEQVDHTKYHFYKEPIPSTEHMEFYKHYNGHFSNNWNLVHVAGEWARTEHGFGDPWYVDYCLTMQLPSFTEYGMYTEWGNPLAYDAFARHYINGMFAEGYDSFLHTTYRDILWRGAWSSLFMQSPNGEQPTGHRSSHHIWNEAEQAVIFEIYATAYAEAGLKAEAGAFKRAANLSLQSVKQWIRPDGTGYVVKNRYPIEAKHGYERYTVHTTYNLLACSMLAQAWTFATDGIEEQASPADVGGYVAPIIGHFRKVFANAGGNYVEYDVKGDQKYNPTGLIRVHLKDGHPQLGPSDGTAEIYGGEGVSLSTGPIWKTGDSRWLRLAAYKVNPKVSIVESSADKVTFKVTYPEASQTITVDPSGVTVKDEIAAKSADRFGVRFPALVFDGMERSEIALNGNQASVRLDGRGVEFSVVEPTGLELKRSGKEVAHRNGLVEVISAETDQRTLVYTIRAAK
;
A
#
# COMPACT_ATOMS: atom_id res chain seq x y z
N MET A 1 12.36 -22.06 14.09
CA MET A 1 13.08 -23.20 14.70
C MET A 1 12.46 -24.51 14.20
N ILE A 2 12.97 -25.07 13.11
CA ILE A 2 12.80 -26.48 12.73
C ILE A 2 14.17 -26.95 12.24
N ILE A 3 14.66 -28.02 12.85
CA ILE A 3 15.96 -28.64 12.58
C ILE A 3 15.89 -29.32 11.21
N ARG A 4 16.66 -28.82 10.23
CA ARG A 4 17.11 -29.64 9.08
C ARG A 4 18.62 -29.86 9.21
N LYS A 5 18.99 -31.06 9.65
CA LYS A 5 20.34 -31.60 9.49
C LYS A 5 20.24 -33.02 8.92
N LEU A 6 20.89 -33.17 7.77
CA LEU A 6 21.53 -34.37 7.20
C LEU A 6 20.64 -35.56 6.78
N VAL A 7 20.66 -35.87 5.47
CA VAL A 7 21.44 -37.00 4.93
C VAL A 7 21.91 -36.65 3.51
N SER A 8 23.22 -36.83 3.26
CA SER A 8 23.86 -36.82 1.95
C SER A 8 24.10 -38.25 1.46
N LEU A 9 23.88 -38.48 0.16
CA LEU A 9 24.69 -39.23 -0.83
C LEU A 9 23.80 -39.99 -1.84
N GLY A 10 24.01 -39.67 -3.12
CA GLY A 10 23.51 -40.45 -4.25
C GLY A 10 23.44 -39.60 -5.51
N GLY A 11 24.57 -39.41 -6.18
CA GLY A 11 24.66 -38.57 -7.38
C GLY A 11 23.88 -39.12 -8.58
N ALA A 12 23.24 -38.20 -9.31
CA ALA A 12 23.03 -38.28 -10.75
C ALA A 12 22.84 -36.85 -11.28
N LEU A 13 23.73 -36.43 -12.19
CA LEU A 13 23.57 -35.24 -13.01
C LEU A 13 22.24 -35.29 -13.77
N LEU A 14 21.44 -34.24 -13.68
CA LEU A 14 20.51 -33.81 -14.73
C LEU A 14 20.63 -32.30 -14.91
N LEU A 15 21.23 -31.92 -16.04
CA LEU A 15 21.18 -30.59 -16.63
C LEU A 15 19.77 -30.31 -17.17
N GLY A 16 19.31 -29.07 -17.02
CA GLY A 16 18.37 -28.44 -17.94
C GLY A 16 16.90 -28.48 -17.53
N GLY A 17 16.37 -27.29 -17.27
CA GLY A 17 14.95 -27.03 -17.08
C GLY A 17 14.70 -26.36 -15.75
N SER A 18 14.60 -25.03 -15.76
CA SER A 18 13.87 -24.27 -14.76
C SER A 18 12.43 -24.79 -14.75
N ALA A 19 12.20 -25.87 -14.01
CA ALA A 19 10.88 -26.32 -13.68
C ALA A 19 10.31 -25.21 -12.80
N PHE A 20 9.38 -24.44 -13.36
CA PHE A 20 8.44 -23.63 -12.61
C PHE A 20 8.03 -24.45 -11.38
N ALA A 21 8.47 -24.02 -10.19
CA ALA A 21 7.99 -24.59 -8.97
C ALA A 21 6.48 -24.34 -8.97
N ALA A 22 5.71 -25.39 -9.25
CA ALA A 22 4.28 -25.36 -9.04
C ALA A 22 4.08 -24.91 -7.59
N LYS A 23 3.30 -23.84 -7.40
CA LYS A 23 2.82 -23.37 -6.11
C LYS A 23 2.57 -24.56 -5.19
N GLU A 24 3.30 -24.62 -4.08
CA GLU A 24 3.04 -25.62 -3.06
C GLU A 24 1.56 -25.53 -2.67
N ALA A 25 0.90 -26.69 -2.52
CA ALA A 25 -0.47 -26.72 -2.04
C ALA A 25 -0.53 -26.00 -0.67
N PRO A 26 -1.64 -25.30 -0.36
CA PRO A 26 -1.75 -24.58 0.92
C PRO A 26 -1.51 -25.53 2.09
N ASP A 27 -0.75 -25.09 3.09
CA ASP A 27 -0.49 -25.87 4.31
C ASP A 27 -1.78 -25.97 5.14
N LEU A 28 -2.40 -27.15 5.09
CA LEU A 28 -3.66 -27.43 5.79
C LEU A 28 -3.45 -27.94 7.21
N ALA A 29 -2.21 -28.09 7.69
CA ALA A 29 -1.92 -28.71 8.98
C ALA A 29 -2.62 -27.98 10.15
N HIS A 30 -2.80 -26.67 10.04
CA HIS A 30 -3.45 -25.87 11.07
C HIS A 30 -4.99 -26.03 11.15
N PHE A 31 -5.59 -26.82 10.25
CA PHE A 31 -6.99 -27.26 10.34
C PHE A 31 -7.15 -28.61 11.03
N GLU A 32 -6.08 -29.34 11.33
CA GLU A 32 -6.17 -30.60 12.05
C GLU A 32 -6.60 -30.38 13.51
N VAL A 33 -7.37 -31.31 14.07
CA VAL A 33 -7.94 -31.21 15.42
C VAL A 33 -6.82 -31.01 16.46
N GLU A 34 -5.75 -31.79 16.34
CA GLU A 34 -4.57 -31.74 17.21
C GLU A 34 -3.81 -30.42 17.07
N SER A 35 -3.71 -29.89 15.85
CA SER A 35 -3.07 -28.60 15.58
C SER A 35 -3.87 -27.43 16.15
N ILE A 36 -5.20 -27.42 15.96
CA ILE A 36 -6.09 -26.41 16.55
C ILE A 36 -5.92 -26.40 18.07
N GLN A 37 -5.95 -27.57 18.70
CA GLN A 37 -5.75 -27.73 20.14
C GLN A 37 -4.37 -27.25 20.60
N SER A 38 -3.31 -27.61 19.87
CA SER A 38 -1.95 -27.13 20.13
C SER A 38 -1.84 -25.59 20.05
N ILE A 39 -2.48 -24.97 19.05
CA ILE A 39 -2.52 -23.51 18.92
C ILE A 39 -3.28 -22.87 20.10
N MET A 40 -4.43 -23.44 20.50
CA MET A 40 -5.19 -22.99 21.69
C MET A 40 -4.33 -23.00 22.95
N HIS A 41 -3.55 -24.06 23.17
CA HIS A 41 -2.63 -24.13 24.31
C HIS A 41 -1.55 -23.05 24.25
N ARG A 42 -0.90 -22.87 23.09
CA ARG A 42 0.15 -21.84 22.94
C ARG A 42 -0.38 -20.43 23.23
N VAL A 43 -1.54 -20.08 22.68
CA VAL A 43 -2.14 -18.75 22.90
C VAL A 43 -2.53 -18.55 24.37
N ASN A 44 -3.15 -19.55 25.01
CA ASN A 44 -3.51 -19.46 26.42
C ASN A 44 -2.28 -19.40 27.34
N ASN A 45 -1.25 -20.21 27.06
CA ASN A 45 -0.01 -20.23 27.84
C ASN A 45 0.74 -18.89 27.73
N TYR A 46 0.78 -18.30 26.53
CA TYR A 46 1.36 -16.97 26.36
C TYR A 46 0.67 -15.93 27.25
N ALA A 47 -0.67 -15.93 27.31
CA ALA A 47 -1.43 -15.02 28.17
C ALA A 47 -1.21 -15.29 29.67
N LEU A 48 -1.03 -16.55 30.08
CA LEU A 48 -0.67 -16.92 31.46
C LEU A 48 0.73 -16.42 31.85
N GLU A 49 1.69 -16.53 30.95
CA GLU A 49 3.09 -16.14 31.17
C GLU A 49 3.29 -14.61 31.08
N ASN A 50 2.41 -13.91 30.36
CA ASN A 50 2.48 -12.47 30.11
C ASN A 50 1.19 -11.73 30.54
N PRO A 51 0.78 -11.82 31.82
CA PRO A 51 -0.47 -11.22 32.27
C PRO A 51 -0.40 -9.68 32.22
N MET A 52 -1.49 -9.06 31.81
CA MET A 52 -1.66 -7.61 31.92
C MET A 52 -1.68 -7.17 33.39
N GLN A 53 -0.90 -6.13 33.70
CA GLN A 53 -0.60 -5.75 35.08
C GLN A 53 -1.62 -4.80 35.72
N GLU A 54 -2.50 -4.17 34.94
CA GLU A 54 -3.27 -3.04 35.49
C GLU A 54 -4.36 -3.48 36.48
N TRP A 55 -5.21 -4.50 36.21
CA TRP A 55 -6.26 -4.96 37.15
C TRP A 55 -6.72 -6.40 36.85
N ASP A 56 -7.05 -7.21 37.87
CA ASP A 56 -7.39 -8.65 37.70
C ASP A 56 -8.90 -8.91 37.52
N ARG A 57 -9.78 -8.01 38.02
CA ARG A 57 -11.25 -8.07 37.84
C ARG A 57 -11.72 -6.96 36.92
N ASN A 58 -11.39 -7.07 35.65
CA ASN A 58 -11.86 -6.17 34.61
C ASN A 58 -12.41 -6.92 33.38
N TRP A 59 -13.09 -6.20 32.49
CA TRP A 59 -13.65 -6.75 31.25
C TRP A 59 -12.60 -7.38 30.33
N ILE A 60 -11.36 -6.88 30.34
CA ILE A 60 -10.26 -7.40 29.50
C ILE A 60 -9.96 -8.84 29.89
N ARG A 61 -9.60 -9.08 31.16
CA ARG A 61 -9.29 -10.40 31.69
C ARG A 61 -10.51 -11.30 31.70
N ALA A 62 -11.66 -10.78 32.08
CA ALA A 62 -12.90 -11.55 32.09
C ALA A 62 -13.30 -12.07 30.70
N THR A 63 -12.96 -11.34 29.63
CA THR A 63 -13.16 -11.82 28.25
C THR A 63 -12.20 -12.98 27.94
N TRP A 64 -10.95 -12.92 28.41
CA TRP A 64 -10.04 -14.07 28.33
C TRP A 64 -10.64 -15.32 28.99
N TYR A 65 -11.13 -15.18 30.21
CA TYR A 65 -11.74 -16.30 30.94
C TYR A 65 -13.06 -16.79 30.33
N SER A 66 -13.80 -15.93 29.62
CA SER A 66 -14.95 -16.37 28.81
C SER A 66 -14.53 -17.30 27.68
N GLY A 67 -13.37 -17.07 27.06
CA GLY A 67 -12.78 -17.98 26.08
C GLY A 67 -12.21 -19.25 26.69
N VAL A 68 -11.61 -19.16 27.89
CA VAL A 68 -11.14 -20.34 28.65
C VAL A 68 -12.29 -21.29 28.97
N THR A 69 -13.44 -20.79 29.41
CA THR A 69 -14.60 -21.65 29.69
C THR A 69 -15.19 -22.24 28.41
N GLU A 70 -15.20 -21.52 27.29
CA GLU A 70 -15.58 -22.07 25.98
C GLU A 70 -14.62 -23.17 25.50
N ALA A 71 -13.31 -22.99 25.71
CA ALA A 71 -12.30 -24.01 25.41
C ALA A 71 -12.52 -25.29 26.22
N TYR A 72 -12.90 -25.17 27.51
CA TYR A 72 -13.31 -26.32 28.31
C TYR A 72 -14.53 -27.02 27.72
N HIS A 73 -15.59 -26.29 27.34
CA HIS A 73 -16.79 -26.88 26.74
C HIS A 73 -16.50 -27.60 25.41
N ALA A 74 -15.58 -27.08 24.60
CA ALA A 74 -15.22 -27.69 23.33
C ALA A 74 -14.32 -28.92 23.46
N THR A 75 -13.30 -28.85 24.32
CA THR A 75 -12.24 -29.87 24.41
C THR A 75 -12.49 -30.91 25.51
N GLY A 76 -13.19 -30.52 26.58
CA GLY A 76 -13.32 -31.30 27.81
C GLY A 76 -12.06 -31.30 28.68
N GLU A 77 -11.06 -30.47 28.38
CA GLU A 77 -9.81 -30.44 29.13
C GLU A 77 -9.94 -29.74 30.48
N GLN A 78 -9.77 -30.53 31.55
CA GLN A 78 -9.91 -30.07 32.92
C GLN A 78 -9.01 -28.88 33.28
N ALA A 79 -7.85 -28.72 32.63
CA ALA A 79 -6.93 -27.62 32.87
C ALA A 79 -7.57 -26.23 32.66
N TYR A 80 -8.45 -26.09 31.66
CA TYR A 80 -9.17 -24.84 31.42
C TYR A 80 -10.20 -24.54 32.52
N LEU A 81 -10.94 -25.56 32.97
CA LEU A 81 -11.90 -25.42 34.07
C LEU A 81 -11.19 -25.09 35.38
N ASP A 82 -10.07 -25.76 35.67
CA ASP A 82 -9.26 -25.51 36.86
C ASP A 82 -8.68 -24.09 36.85
N GLN A 83 -8.25 -23.59 35.68
CA GLN A 83 -7.81 -22.20 35.50
C GLN A 83 -8.92 -21.21 35.85
N ALA A 84 -10.14 -21.41 35.32
CA ALA A 84 -11.29 -20.55 35.62
C ALA A 84 -11.73 -20.60 37.09
N GLU A 85 -11.77 -21.80 37.69
CA GLU A 85 -12.07 -22.00 39.11
C GLU A 85 -11.02 -21.34 40.02
N ALA A 86 -9.74 -21.41 39.67
CA ALA A 86 -8.67 -20.75 40.41
C ALA A 86 -8.82 -19.22 40.40
N TRP A 87 -9.19 -18.64 39.25
CA TRP A 87 -9.47 -17.21 39.15
C TRP A 87 -10.67 -16.80 40.00
N GLY A 88 -11.74 -17.61 40.01
CA GLY A 88 -12.92 -17.40 40.86
C GLY A 88 -12.65 -17.41 42.34
N LYS A 89 -11.97 -18.46 42.81
CA LYS A 89 -11.61 -18.59 44.22
C LYS A 89 -10.69 -17.47 44.68
N ARG A 90 -9.74 -17.06 43.83
CA ARG A 90 -8.81 -15.95 44.13
C ARG A 90 -9.55 -14.64 44.43
N HIS A 91 -10.66 -14.39 43.75
CA HIS A 91 -11.43 -13.14 43.86
C HIS A 91 -12.72 -13.29 44.65
N GLU A 92 -12.92 -14.43 45.32
CA GLU A 92 -14.14 -14.75 46.06
C GLU A 92 -15.40 -14.53 45.21
N PHE A 93 -15.29 -14.80 43.90
CA PHE A 93 -16.33 -14.59 42.89
C PHE A 93 -16.92 -13.16 42.86
N GLY A 94 -16.15 -12.16 43.29
CA GLY A 94 -16.60 -10.77 43.29
C GLY A 94 -16.82 -10.18 41.89
N ILE A 95 -17.76 -9.23 41.78
CA ILE A 95 -17.99 -8.46 40.54
C ILE A 95 -16.80 -7.55 40.19
N GLY A 96 -16.78 -7.06 38.95
CA GLY A 96 -15.76 -6.10 38.47
C GLY A 96 -15.78 -4.75 39.18
N PHE A 97 -14.71 -3.97 38.99
CA PHE A 97 -14.50 -2.65 39.63
C PHE A 97 -14.81 -1.44 38.74
N GLU A 98 -15.28 -1.65 37.52
CA GLU A 98 -15.38 -0.64 36.46
C GLU A 98 -16.45 0.43 36.69
N HIS A 99 -16.34 1.55 35.97
CA HIS A 99 -17.31 2.65 36.06
C HIS A 99 -18.65 2.38 35.35
N SER A 100 -18.72 1.34 34.50
CA SER A 100 -19.94 0.92 33.80
C SER A 100 -20.56 -0.33 34.44
N GLY A 101 -21.88 -0.31 34.61
CA GLY A 101 -22.68 -1.44 35.11
C GLY A 101 -22.48 -2.70 34.26
N PHE A 102 -22.55 -2.59 32.93
CA PHE A 102 -22.27 -3.71 32.03
C PHE A 102 -20.84 -4.25 32.18
N ASN A 103 -19.83 -3.38 32.26
CA ASN A 103 -18.43 -3.83 32.36
C ASN A 103 -18.17 -4.62 33.66
N ARG A 104 -18.80 -4.22 34.77
CA ARG A 104 -18.69 -4.97 36.04
C ARG A 104 -19.23 -6.39 35.97
N LEU A 105 -20.18 -6.66 35.07
CA LEU A 105 -20.78 -7.97 34.88
C LEU A 105 -19.92 -8.93 34.06
N PHE A 106 -18.80 -8.48 33.47
CA PHE A 106 -17.97 -9.38 32.66
C PHE A 106 -17.42 -10.56 33.47
N CYS A 107 -16.91 -10.31 34.68
CA CYS A 107 -16.42 -11.38 35.56
C CYS A 107 -17.55 -12.35 35.93
N SER A 108 -18.75 -11.79 36.18
CA SER A 108 -19.94 -12.57 36.54
C SER A 108 -20.31 -13.61 35.49
N MET A 109 -20.04 -13.38 34.20
CA MET A 109 -20.29 -14.40 33.17
C MET A 109 -19.49 -15.68 33.44
N THR A 110 -18.23 -15.56 33.87
CA THR A 110 -17.41 -16.73 34.22
C THR A 110 -17.94 -17.38 35.50
N TRP A 111 -18.30 -16.59 36.52
CA TRP A 111 -18.87 -17.12 37.77
C TRP A 111 -20.18 -17.89 37.56
N LEU A 112 -21.06 -17.32 36.73
CA LEU A 112 -22.32 -17.95 36.35
C LEU A 112 -22.09 -19.22 35.55
N GLU A 113 -21.11 -19.24 34.64
CA GLU A 113 -20.76 -20.46 33.90
C GLU A 113 -20.27 -21.56 34.86
N LEU A 114 -19.36 -21.22 35.79
CA LEU A 114 -18.87 -22.15 36.81
C LEU A 114 -19.98 -22.65 37.74
N TYR A 115 -20.98 -21.82 38.02
CA TYR A 115 -22.17 -22.21 38.78
C TYR A 115 -23.05 -23.17 38.00
N LEU A 116 -23.32 -22.89 36.73
CA LEU A 116 -24.15 -23.75 35.87
C LEU A 116 -23.49 -25.12 35.64
N LEU A 117 -22.16 -25.18 35.63
CA LEU A 117 -21.40 -26.44 35.57
C LEU A 117 -21.43 -27.22 36.90
N ASN A 118 -21.22 -26.52 38.03
CA ASN A 118 -21.23 -27.12 39.36
C ASN A 118 -21.86 -26.15 40.37
N PRO A 119 -23.16 -26.31 40.70
CA PRO A 119 -23.90 -25.36 41.52
C PRO A 119 -23.31 -25.18 42.92
N ASP A 120 -22.87 -23.96 43.18
CA ASP A 120 -22.44 -23.46 44.50
C ASP A 120 -22.90 -22.02 44.66
N PRO A 121 -23.87 -21.72 45.55
CA PRO A 121 -24.39 -20.37 45.74
C PRO A 121 -23.32 -19.30 45.98
N ALA A 122 -22.16 -19.67 46.55
CA ALA A 122 -21.05 -18.74 46.77
C ALA A 122 -20.51 -18.13 45.46
N LYS A 123 -20.68 -18.81 44.32
CA LYS A 123 -20.24 -18.34 43.00
C LYS A 123 -21.08 -17.18 42.46
N ILE A 124 -22.37 -17.11 42.82
CA ILE A 124 -23.30 -16.13 42.22
C ILE A 124 -23.82 -15.10 43.23
N ALA A 125 -23.68 -15.37 44.54
CA ALA A 125 -24.11 -14.46 45.58
C ALA A 125 -23.49 -13.05 45.47
N PRO A 126 -22.19 -12.87 45.15
CA PRO A 126 -21.62 -11.53 44.97
C PRO A 126 -22.19 -10.79 43.75
N THR A 127 -22.52 -11.52 42.67
CA THR A 127 -23.17 -10.93 41.48
C THR A 127 -24.56 -10.42 41.81
N ILE A 128 -25.37 -11.22 42.52
CA ILE A 128 -26.72 -10.82 42.94
C ILE A 128 -26.66 -9.62 43.87
N ALA A 129 -25.83 -9.70 44.93
CA ALA A 129 -25.67 -8.60 45.88
C ALA A 129 -25.21 -7.31 45.18
N GLY A 130 -24.31 -7.41 44.20
CA GLY A 130 -23.81 -6.27 43.43
C GLY A 130 -24.89 -5.53 42.62
N LEU A 131 -25.92 -6.24 42.14
CA LEU A 131 -27.06 -5.67 41.42
C LEU A 131 -28.10 -5.03 42.35
N GLU A 132 -27.96 -5.19 43.67
CA GLU A 132 -28.92 -4.73 44.69
C GLU A 132 -28.32 -3.64 45.63
N LEU A 133 -27.08 -3.19 45.38
CA LEU A 133 -26.41 -2.16 46.19
C LEU A 133 -27.05 -0.77 46.00
N GLU A 134 -27.77 -0.28 47.02
CA GLU A 134 -28.43 1.03 47.03
C GLU A 134 -27.47 2.24 47.00
N ASP A 135 -26.26 2.10 47.56
CA ASP A 135 -25.29 3.20 47.71
C ASP A 135 -24.43 3.45 46.46
N LYS A 136 -24.69 2.75 45.35
CA LYS A 136 -23.93 2.83 44.11
C LYS A 136 -24.83 2.69 42.86
N PRO A 137 -24.41 3.19 41.68
CA PRO A 137 -25.29 3.39 40.54
C PRO A 137 -25.68 2.11 39.75
N PHE A 138 -26.12 1.02 40.40
CA PHE A 138 -26.11 -0.32 39.80
C PHE A 138 -27.43 -1.07 39.72
N ILE A 139 -28.49 -0.61 40.39
CA ILE A 139 -29.78 -1.31 40.33
C ILE A 139 -30.40 -1.11 38.94
N PRO A 140 -30.60 -2.17 38.13
CA PRO A 140 -31.30 -2.06 36.86
C PRO A 140 -32.74 -1.60 37.07
N LYS A 141 -33.20 -0.67 36.25
CA LYS A 141 -34.57 -0.13 36.30
C LYS A 141 -35.22 -0.29 34.94
N ILE A 142 -36.36 -0.98 34.92
CA ILE A 142 -37.15 -1.20 33.71
C ILE A 142 -37.76 0.14 33.25
N GLY A 143 -37.66 0.44 31.96
CA GLY A 143 -38.21 1.65 31.35
C GLY A 143 -37.27 2.86 31.43
N GLU A 144 -36.08 2.70 31.98
CA GLU A 144 -34.97 3.65 31.91
C GLU A 144 -33.80 2.98 31.20
N ILE A 145 -33.06 3.71 30.36
CA ILE A 145 -31.83 3.16 29.77
C ILE A 145 -30.85 2.85 30.90
N TRP A 146 -30.67 1.57 31.21
CA TRP A 146 -29.69 1.12 32.18
C TRP A 146 -28.37 0.79 31.48
N TYR A 147 -27.39 1.69 31.64
CA TYR A 147 -26.01 1.46 31.22
C TYR A 147 -25.04 1.50 32.41
N GLY A 148 -25.45 2.16 33.50
CA GLY A 148 -24.73 2.20 34.77
C GLY A 148 -23.36 2.87 34.67
N HIS A 149 -23.17 3.82 33.75
CA HIS A 149 -21.91 4.53 33.55
C HIS A 149 -21.83 5.76 34.46
N GLU A 150 -20.92 5.82 35.42
CA GLU A 150 -20.77 7.01 36.28
C GLU A 150 -20.08 8.17 35.53
N PRO A 151 -20.52 9.44 35.67
CA PRO A 151 -21.73 9.93 36.35
C PRO A 151 -23.01 9.90 35.49
N HIS A 152 -22.92 9.45 34.24
CA HIS A 152 -23.96 9.48 33.19
C HIS A 152 -24.82 8.20 33.12
N MET A 153 -25.40 7.79 34.24
CA MET A 153 -25.92 6.42 34.45
C MET A 153 -27.06 6.01 33.51
N THR A 154 -27.93 6.96 33.18
CA THR A 154 -29.11 6.79 32.32
C THR A 154 -29.07 7.70 31.09
N ASP A 155 -27.93 8.33 30.83
CA ASP A 155 -27.79 9.27 29.73
C ASP A 155 -27.71 8.51 28.39
N PRO A 156 -28.70 8.68 27.49
CA PRO A 156 -28.69 8.02 26.18
C PRO A 156 -27.52 8.42 25.29
N GLY A 157 -26.76 9.48 25.62
CA GLY A 157 -25.54 9.89 24.94
C GLY A 157 -24.29 9.08 25.31
N TRP A 158 -24.35 8.27 26.37
CA TRP A 158 -23.21 7.52 26.93
C TRP A 158 -23.33 6.00 26.77
N VAL A 159 -24.37 5.51 26.10
CA VAL A 159 -24.50 4.10 25.75
C VAL A 159 -23.49 3.72 24.69
N TYR A 160 -22.92 2.51 24.79
CA TYR A 160 -22.07 1.94 23.75
C TYR A 160 -22.33 0.45 23.53
N ALA A 161 -22.06 -0.04 22.32
CA ALA A 161 -22.40 -1.39 21.86
C ALA A 161 -21.74 -2.50 22.70
N ASP A 162 -20.52 -2.26 23.19
CA ASP A 162 -19.66 -3.27 23.83
C ASP A 162 -20.33 -3.95 25.04
N GLY A 163 -21.06 -3.16 25.85
CA GLY A 163 -21.75 -3.65 27.04
C GLY A 163 -22.83 -4.70 26.74
N LEU A 164 -23.34 -4.76 25.51
CA LEU A 164 -24.32 -5.78 25.12
C LEU A 164 -23.77 -7.21 25.20
N TYR A 165 -22.45 -7.40 25.17
CA TYR A 165 -21.84 -8.72 25.37
C TYR A 165 -22.12 -9.28 26.77
N SER A 166 -21.97 -8.46 27.80
CA SER A 166 -22.18 -8.87 29.19
C SER A 166 -23.65 -8.89 29.62
N SER A 167 -24.57 -8.44 28.77
CA SER A 167 -26.02 -8.64 28.96
C SER A 167 -26.39 -10.12 29.14
N THR A 168 -25.57 -11.03 28.59
CA THR A 168 -25.62 -12.48 28.82
C THR A 168 -25.73 -12.86 30.30
N ALA A 169 -25.10 -12.09 31.21
CA ALA A 169 -25.16 -12.38 32.64
C ALA A 169 -26.60 -12.40 33.18
N PHE A 170 -27.50 -11.58 32.62
CA PHE A 170 -28.90 -11.55 33.03
C PHE A 170 -29.65 -12.83 32.67
N VAL A 171 -29.50 -13.36 31.44
CA VAL A 171 -30.15 -14.63 31.08
C VAL A 171 -29.57 -15.81 31.86
N MET A 172 -28.27 -15.77 32.17
CA MET A 172 -27.63 -16.78 33.00
C MET A 172 -28.10 -16.71 34.46
N LEU A 173 -28.33 -15.50 35.00
CA LEU A 173 -28.95 -15.31 36.31
C LEU A 173 -30.39 -15.83 36.34
N TYR A 174 -31.19 -15.56 35.31
CA TYR A 174 -32.50 -16.19 35.16
C TYR A 174 -32.40 -17.71 35.17
N LYS A 175 -31.46 -18.28 34.40
CA LYS A 175 -31.23 -19.74 34.37
C LYS A 175 -30.82 -20.30 35.73
N ALA A 176 -30.03 -19.55 36.49
CA ALA A 176 -29.53 -19.95 37.80
C ALA A 176 -30.55 -19.83 38.94
N THR A 177 -31.45 -18.84 38.87
CA THR A 177 -32.35 -18.45 39.98
C THR A 177 -33.83 -18.71 39.70
N GLY A 178 -34.25 -18.72 38.43
CA GLY A 178 -35.65 -18.73 38.00
C GLY A 178 -36.36 -17.39 38.13
N GLU A 179 -35.69 -16.30 38.50
CA GLU A 179 -36.33 -15.00 38.72
C GLU A 179 -36.54 -14.21 37.41
N GLN A 180 -37.82 -13.97 37.06
CA GLN A 180 -38.22 -13.28 35.83
C GLN A 180 -37.60 -11.88 35.67
N LYS A 181 -37.34 -11.17 36.78
CA LYS A 181 -36.76 -9.82 36.79
C LYS A 181 -35.49 -9.71 35.95
N TYR A 182 -34.69 -10.78 35.88
CA TYR A 182 -33.46 -10.78 35.10
C TYR A 182 -33.72 -10.82 33.59
N LEU A 183 -34.75 -11.51 33.10
CA LEU A 183 -35.14 -11.42 31.69
C LEU A 183 -35.69 -10.02 31.37
N ASP A 184 -36.49 -9.45 32.27
CA ASP A 184 -37.02 -8.09 32.08
C ASP A 184 -35.87 -7.06 31.97
N PHE A 185 -34.84 -7.18 32.82
CA PHE A 185 -33.62 -6.36 32.73
C PHE A 185 -32.85 -6.58 31.43
N LEU A 186 -32.71 -7.83 30.98
CA LEU A 186 -32.07 -8.16 29.71
C LEU A 186 -32.76 -7.45 28.54
N HIS A 187 -34.08 -7.64 28.41
CA HIS A 187 -34.82 -7.10 27.27
C HIS A 187 -34.78 -5.58 27.25
N ASP A 188 -35.03 -4.93 28.38
CA ASP A 188 -35.06 -3.48 28.46
C ASP A 188 -33.68 -2.87 28.19
N ALA A 189 -32.63 -3.39 28.83
CA ALA A 189 -31.27 -2.86 28.68
C ALA A 189 -30.70 -3.13 27.27
N PHE A 190 -30.95 -4.31 26.69
CA PHE A 190 -30.43 -4.66 25.36
C PHE A 190 -31.12 -3.86 24.25
N TRP A 191 -32.46 -3.82 24.26
CA TRP A 191 -33.22 -3.19 23.17
C TRP A 191 -33.17 -1.67 23.24
N SER A 192 -33.12 -1.06 24.43
CA SER A 192 -32.99 0.39 24.56
C SER A 192 -31.67 0.93 24.02
N VAL A 193 -30.57 0.18 24.18
CA VAL A 193 -29.29 0.50 23.53
C VAL A 193 -29.38 0.21 22.03
N THR A 194 -29.89 -0.95 21.63
CA THR A 194 -29.99 -1.34 20.20
C THR A 194 -30.77 -0.34 19.37
N ASP A 195 -31.95 0.07 19.83
CA ASP A 195 -32.83 1.00 19.12
C ASP A 195 -32.19 2.39 18.97
N LYS A 196 -31.13 2.70 19.75
CA LYS A 196 -30.41 3.97 19.72
C LYS A 196 -29.24 4.01 18.73
N ILE A 197 -28.49 2.92 18.59
CA ILE A 197 -27.18 2.90 17.90
C ILE A 197 -27.06 1.88 16.75
N LEU A 198 -28.10 1.07 16.51
CA LEU A 198 -28.15 0.19 15.33
C LEU A 198 -28.37 1.02 14.06
N ASP A 199 -27.48 0.87 13.09
CA ASP A 199 -27.69 1.34 11.72
C ASP A 199 -28.53 0.31 10.96
N THR A 200 -29.77 0.66 10.62
CA THR A 200 -30.69 -0.27 9.96
C THR A 200 -30.38 -0.50 8.48
N ASP A 201 -29.64 0.39 7.84
CA ASP A 201 -29.25 0.21 6.43
C ASP A 201 -28.15 -0.85 6.32
N ASP A 202 -27.12 -0.73 7.17
CA ASP A 202 -25.97 -1.64 7.17
C ASP A 202 -26.21 -2.88 8.04
N ASN A 203 -27.23 -2.88 8.90
CA ASN A 203 -27.51 -3.90 9.91
C ASN A 203 -26.35 -4.13 10.88
N LEU A 204 -25.68 -3.04 11.25
CA LEU A 204 -24.50 -3.03 12.11
C LEU A 204 -24.59 -1.86 13.09
N TYR A 205 -23.90 -1.95 14.21
CA TYR A 205 -23.90 -0.97 15.28
C TYR A 205 -22.87 0.14 15.01
N TYR A 206 -23.28 1.39 15.19
CA TYR A 206 -22.33 2.42 15.63
C TYR A 206 -21.84 2.06 17.03
N ARG A 207 -20.60 2.39 17.37
CA ARG A 207 -20.07 2.10 18.72
C ARG A 207 -20.89 2.81 19.79
N ASP A 208 -21.23 4.07 19.56
CA ASP A 208 -22.04 4.92 20.44
C ASP A 208 -22.71 6.04 19.60
N PRO A 209 -23.65 6.82 20.16
CA PRO A 209 -24.37 7.85 19.42
C PRO A 209 -23.49 8.92 18.76
N ASN A 210 -22.25 9.14 19.23
CA ASN A 210 -21.38 10.18 18.69
C ASN A 210 -20.88 9.87 17.29
N TYR A 211 -20.92 8.60 16.86
CA TYR A 211 -20.49 8.18 15.51
C TYR A 211 -21.60 8.25 14.46
N ILE A 212 -22.86 8.45 14.88
CA ILE A 212 -23.99 8.59 13.96
C ILE A 212 -23.77 9.85 13.10
N GLY A 213 -23.77 9.67 11.79
CA GLY A 213 -23.54 10.76 10.83
C GLY A 213 -22.06 11.15 10.62
N ARG A 214 -21.13 10.66 11.46
CA ARG A 214 -19.69 10.84 11.20
C ARG A 214 -19.24 9.95 10.04
N LYS A 215 -18.25 10.43 9.29
CA LYS A 215 -17.69 9.75 8.13
C LYS A 215 -16.21 9.48 8.30
N SER A 216 -15.73 8.37 7.75
CA SER A 216 -14.31 8.11 7.55
C SER A 216 -13.70 9.16 6.60
N PRO A 217 -12.36 9.25 6.49
CA PRO A 217 -11.70 10.10 5.51
C PRO A 217 -12.15 9.87 4.07
N HIS A 218 -12.62 8.65 3.73
CA HIS A 218 -13.12 8.28 2.40
C HIS A 218 -14.65 8.38 2.26
N GLY A 219 -15.34 8.94 3.26
CA GLY A 219 -16.79 9.19 3.21
C GLY A 219 -17.68 7.99 3.60
N GLY A 220 -17.09 6.88 4.04
CA GLY A 220 -17.83 5.72 4.55
C GLY A 220 -18.34 5.92 5.98
N LYS A 221 -19.22 5.03 6.46
CA LYS A 221 -19.68 5.04 7.86
C LYS A 221 -18.55 4.58 8.79
N ILE A 222 -18.61 4.98 10.07
CA ILE A 222 -17.69 4.49 11.10
C ILE A 222 -18.41 3.41 11.91
N LEU A 223 -18.22 2.16 11.51
CA LEU A 223 -18.81 0.96 12.12
C LEU A 223 -17.65 0.10 12.63
N TRP A 224 -17.41 0.15 13.94
CA TRP A 224 -16.21 -0.46 14.51
C TRP A 224 -16.30 -1.98 14.56
N SER A 225 -15.26 -2.65 14.07
CA SER A 225 -15.16 -4.12 14.00
C SER A 225 -15.39 -4.77 15.36
N ARG A 226 -14.52 -4.51 16.34
CA ARG A 226 -14.67 -5.06 17.69
C ARG A 226 -15.97 -4.64 18.38
N GLY A 227 -16.44 -3.42 18.16
CA GLY A 227 -17.73 -2.95 18.69
C GLY A 227 -18.91 -3.81 18.23
N ASN A 228 -18.92 -4.17 16.94
CA ASN A 228 -19.89 -5.11 16.39
C ASN A 228 -19.64 -6.55 16.82
N GLY A 229 -18.36 -6.92 17.02
CA GLY A 229 -17.95 -8.24 17.52
C GLY A 229 -18.56 -8.55 18.90
N TRP A 230 -18.52 -7.58 19.83
CA TRP A 230 -19.16 -7.71 21.14
C TRP A 230 -20.64 -8.04 21.05
N VAL A 231 -21.39 -7.36 20.18
CA VAL A 231 -22.82 -7.62 20.02
C VAL A 231 -23.05 -8.97 19.32
N PHE A 232 -22.33 -9.22 18.22
CA PHE A 232 -22.54 -10.38 17.38
C PHE A 232 -22.23 -11.70 18.10
N ALA A 233 -21.16 -11.75 18.89
CA ALA A 233 -20.83 -12.92 19.70
C ALA A 233 -21.63 -12.99 21.02
N GLY A 234 -22.14 -11.85 21.51
CA GLY A 234 -23.02 -11.80 22.69
C GLY A 234 -24.40 -12.41 22.42
N LEU A 235 -24.95 -12.20 21.22
CA LEU A 235 -26.26 -12.73 20.81
C LEU A 235 -26.36 -14.27 20.93
N PRO A 236 -25.42 -15.08 20.41
CA PRO A 236 -25.32 -16.52 20.67
C PRO A 236 -25.39 -16.89 22.16
N ARG A 237 -24.66 -16.15 23.00
CA ARG A 237 -24.58 -16.43 24.43
C ARG A 237 -25.92 -16.14 25.13
N VAL A 238 -26.65 -15.11 24.69
CA VAL A 238 -28.03 -14.86 25.13
C VAL A 238 -28.96 -15.99 24.66
N LEU A 239 -28.96 -16.29 23.36
CA LEU A 239 -29.84 -17.28 22.73
C LEU A 239 -29.64 -18.71 23.27
N LYS A 240 -28.41 -19.06 23.71
CA LYS A 240 -28.09 -20.34 24.35
C LYS A 240 -28.89 -20.58 25.63
N HIS A 241 -29.17 -19.53 26.41
CA HIS A 241 -29.82 -19.65 27.72
C HIS A 241 -31.25 -19.10 27.75
N LEU A 242 -31.65 -18.31 26.75
CA LEU A 242 -32.99 -17.73 26.65
C LEU A 242 -34.01 -18.84 26.33
N PRO A 243 -35.15 -18.92 27.05
CA PRO A 243 -36.22 -19.84 26.71
C PRO A 243 -36.70 -19.64 25.27
N LYS A 244 -36.95 -20.74 24.54
CA LYS A 244 -37.40 -20.67 23.14
C LYS A 244 -38.82 -20.11 22.99
N ASP A 245 -39.62 -20.14 24.05
CA ASP A 245 -40.96 -19.57 24.14
C ASP A 245 -40.96 -18.14 24.71
N ASP A 246 -39.79 -17.56 24.98
CA ASP A 246 -39.66 -16.16 25.37
C ASP A 246 -40.13 -15.24 24.23
N PRO A 247 -40.95 -14.21 24.51
CA PRO A 247 -41.54 -13.36 23.47
C PRO A 247 -40.51 -12.55 22.65
N TYR A 248 -39.27 -12.41 23.13
CA TYR A 248 -38.20 -11.71 22.41
C TYR A 248 -37.24 -12.64 21.67
N TYR A 249 -37.36 -13.97 21.80
CA TYR A 249 -36.42 -14.93 21.20
C TYR A 249 -36.22 -14.70 19.70
N ASP A 250 -37.32 -14.62 18.95
CA ASP A 250 -37.27 -14.40 17.49
C ASP A 250 -36.68 -13.03 17.12
N ARG A 251 -36.87 -12.01 17.96
CA ARG A 251 -36.30 -10.66 17.73
C ARG A 251 -34.77 -10.68 17.86
N TYR A 252 -34.23 -11.41 18.84
CA TYR A 252 -32.78 -11.61 18.96
C TYR A 252 -32.22 -12.45 17.82
N LEU A 253 -32.90 -13.52 17.44
CA LEU A 253 -32.47 -14.41 16.35
C LEU A 253 -32.48 -13.69 15.00
N ASP A 254 -33.48 -12.86 14.73
CA ASP A 254 -33.54 -12.01 13.52
C ASP A 254 -32.36 -11.04 13.47
N LEU A 255 -32.10 -10.31 14.56
CA LEU A 255 -30.96 -9.39 14.65
C LEU A 255 -29.63 -10.12 14.40
N TYR A 256 -29.43 -11.26 15.04
CA TYR A 256 -28.26 -12.12 14.83
C TYR A 256 -28.06 -12.48 13.35
N LYS A 257 -29.12 -12.97 12.68
CA LYS A 257 -29.05 -13.35 11.26
C LYS A 257 -28.78 -12.17 10.33
N ARG A 258 -29.37 -10.99 10.61
CA ARG A 258 -29.10 -9.77 9.82
C ARG A 258 -27.66 -9.31 9.97
N MET A 259 -27.12 -9.33 11.19
CA MET A 259 -25.70 -9.03 11.43
C MET A 259 -24.79 -10.05 10.76
N ALA A 260 -25.08 -11.36 10.87
CA ALA A 260 -24.29 -12.42 10.23
C ALA A 260 -24.13 -12.18 8.73
N LYS A 261 -25.24 -11.89 8.03
CA LYS A 261 -25.24 -11.56 6.61
C LYS A 261 -24.41 -10.31 6.30
N ALA A 262 -24.56 -9.24 7.10
CA ALA A 262 -23.84 -7.99 6.91
C ALA A 262 -22.32 -8.15 7.13
N LEU A 263 -21.93 -8.96 8.11
CA LEU A 263 -20.53 -9.24 8.41
C LEU A 263 -19.89 -10.12 7.34
N ALA A 264 -20.55 -11.20 6.92
CA ALA A 264 -20.04 -12.08 5.86
C ALA A 264 -19.74 -11.32 4.56
N ALA A 265 -20.56 -10.33 4.21
CA ALA A 265 -20.37 -9.48 3.03
C ALA A 265 -19.20 -8.47 3.14
N ARG A 266 -18.59 -8.31 4.32
CA ARG A 266 -17.52 -7.34 4.61
C ARG A 266 -16.19 -8.00 4.95
N GLN A 267 -16.11 -9.33 4.93
CA GLN A 267 -14.83 -10.04 5.06
C GLN A 267 -13.93 -9.68 3.89
N GLN A 268 -12.66 -9.42 4.15
CA GLN A 268 -11.68 -9.18 3.10
C GLN A 268 -11.18 -10.52 2.52
N ASP A 269 -10.54 -10.47 1.35
CA ASP A 269 -10.05 -11.67 0.67
C ASP A 269 -8.99 -12.45 1.48
N ASP A 270 -8.36 -11.79 2.46
CA ASP A 270 -7.40 -12.38 3.40
C ASP A 270 -8.04 -12.95 4.67
N GLY A 271 -9.37 -13.02 4.72
CA GLY A 271 -10.12 -13.60 5.82
C GLY A 271 -10.36 -12.69 7.02
N PHE A 272 -9.64 -11.56 7.14
CA PHE A 272 -9.84 -10.62 8.23
C PHE A 272 -11.00 -9.66 7.96
N TRP A 273 -11.55 -9.11 9.05
CA TRP A 273 -12.27 -7.85 9.02
C TRP A 273 -11.35 -6.71 9.43
N ARG A 274 -11.43 -5.60 8.70
CA ARG A 274 -10.69 -4.39 9.03
C ARG A 274 -11.34 -3.65 10.20
N SER A 275 -10.56 -2.86 10.92
CA SER A 275 -11.03 -2.14 12.12
C SER A 275 -12.30 -1.29 11.88
N ASN A 276 -12.48 -0.75 10.67
CA ASN A 276 -13.73 -0.08 10.26
C ASN A 276 -14.51 -0.90 9.20
N LEU A 277 -15.63 -1.49 9.59
CA LEU A 277 -16.51 -2.27 8.73
C LEU A 277 -17.25 -1.42 7.69
N GLY A 278 -17.47 -0.13 7.98
CA GLY A 278 -18.14 0.80 7.07
C GLY A 278 -17.22 1.39 5.99
N ASP A 279 -15.91 1.16 6.11
CA ASP A 279 -14.88 1.57 5.14
C ASP A 279 -13.56 0.85 5.45
N ALA A 280 -13.28 -0.24 4.74
CA ALA A 280 -12.06 -1.04 4.89
C ALA A 280 -10.78 -0.30 4.48
N GLN A 281 -10.88 0.78 3.68
CA GLN A 281 -9.72 1.60 3.31
C GLN A 281 -9.34 2.59 4.42
N HIS A 282 -10.21 2.82 5.42
CA HIS A 282 -9.87 3.66 6.56
C HIS A 282 -8.66 3.10 7.34
N TYR A 283 -8.61 1.78 7.50
CA TYR A 283 -7.50 1.05 8.14
C TYR A 283 -7.33 -0.29 7.42
N THR A 284 -6.27 -0.42 6.62
CA THR A 284 -6.09 -1.56 5.69
C THR A 284 -5.38 -2.76 6.32
N MET A 285 -4.89 -2.65 7.56
CA MET A 285 -4.23 -3.73 8.27
C MET A 285 -5.19 -4.76 8.90
N PRO A 286 -4.71 -6.00 9.15
CA PRO A 286 -5.48 -7.03 9.83
C PRO A 286 -5.98 -6.61 11.23
N GLU A 287 -7.15 -7.09 11.66
CA GLU A 287 -7.66 -6.86 13.02
C GLU A 287 -8.19 -8.18 13.61
N SER A 288 -7.42 -8.78 14.51
CA SER A 288 -7.66 -10.14 15.02
C SER A 288 -8.85 -10.25 15.97
N SER A 289 -9.11 -9.24 16.80
CA SER A 289 -10.13 -9.39 17.86
C SER A 289 -11.56 -9.39 17.30
N GLY A 290 -11.88 -8.46 16.39
CA GLY A 290 -13.16 -8.49 15.68
C GLY A 290 -13.31 -9.74 14.82
N THR A 291 -12.25 -10.14 14.10
CA THR A 291 -12.25 -11.38 13.30
C THR A 291 -12.56 -12.61 14.16
N ALA A 292 -11.96 -12.71 15.35
CA ALA A 292 -12.21 -13.80 16.29
C ALA A 292 -13.65 -13.79 16.85
N PHE A 293 -14.21 -12.61 17.17
CA PHE A 293 -15.63 -12.50 17.53
C PHE A 293 -16.55 -13.03 16.44
N PHE A 294 -16.30 -12.63 15.20
CA PHE A 294 -17.14 -13.00 14.08
C PHE A 294 -17.06 -14.51 13.81
N LEU A 295 -15.85 -15.09 13.82
CA LEU A 295 -15.67 -16.53 13.71
C LEU A 295 -16.45 -17.29 14.80
N ALA A 296 -16.32 -16.87 16.05
CA ALA A 296 -17.00 -17.50 17.18
C ALA A 296 -18.54 -17.43 17.02
N GLY A 297 -19.07 -16.27 16.63
CA GLY A 297 -20.50 -16.09 16.37
C GLY A 297 -21.00 -16.95 15.21
N PHE A 298 -20.33 -16.92 14.06
CA PHE A 298 -20.70 -17.74 12.90
C PHE A 298 -20.70 -19.23 13.23
N GLY A 299 -19.68 -19.71 13.95
CA GLY A 299 -19.56 -21.10 14.33
C GLY A 299 -20.74 -21.58 15.16
N TRP A 300 -21.17 -20.80 16.15
CA TRP A 300 -22.36 -21.14 16.92
C TRP A 300 -23.60 -21.24 16.05
N GLY A 301 -23.79 -20.29 15.13
CA GLY A 301 -24.93 -20.29 14.22
C GLY A 301 -24.98 -21.50 13.30
N VAL A 302 -23.83 -21.95 12.81
CA VAL A 302 -23.72 -23.16 11.97
C VAL A 302 -24.00 -24.41 12.81
N GLN A 303 -23.42 -24.51 14.02
CA GLN A 303 -23.61 -25.66 14.92
C GLN A 303 -25.08 -25.82 15.34
N GLU A 304 -25.78 -24.73 15.66
CA GLU A 304 -27.20 -24.75 16.06
C GLU A 304 -28.18 -24.78 14.86
N GLY A 305 -27.67 -24.77 13.62
CA GLY A 305 -28.49 -24.78 12.40
C GLY A 305 -29.27 -23.49 12.15
N HIS A 306 -28.84 -22.37 12.76
CA HIS A 306 -29.42 -21.04 12.52
C HIS A 306 -28.84 -20.35 11.29
N LEU A 307 -27.61 -20.68 10.91
CA LEU A 307 -26.92 -20.24 9.71
C LEU A 307 -26.64 -21.45 8.82
N ASP A 308 -26.77 -21.28 7.50
CA ASP A 308 -26.52 -22.37 6.56
C ASP A 308 -25.02 -22.62 6.36
N ALA A 309 -24.60 -23.88 6.40
CA ALA A 309 -23.19 -24.24 6.33
C ALA A 309 -22.55 -23.80 4.99
N GLU A 310 -23.25 -23.96 3.87
CA GLU A 310 -22.73 -23.64 2.53
C GLU A 310 -22.28 -22.17 2.40
N THR A 311 -23.02 -21.23 3.01
CA THR A 311 -22.65 -19.80 2.97
C THR A 311 -21.57 -19.46 3.99
N TYR A 312 -21.68 -19.96 5.23
CA TYR A 312 -20.90 -19.43 6.35
C TYR A 312 -19.65 -20.25 6.68
N VAL A 313 -19.59 -21.56 6.39
CA VAL A 313 -18.37 -22.36 6.58
C VAL A 313 -17.18 -21.79 5.78
N PRO A 314 -17.32 -21.39 4.50
CA PRO A 314 -16.21 -20.76 3.78
C PRO A 314 -15.73 -19.45 4.40
N VAL A 315 -16.65 -18.65 4.96
CA VAL A 315 -16.32 -17.42 5.69
C VAL A 315 -15.50 -17.75 6.94
N MET A 316 -15.89 -18.79 7.67
CA MET A 316 -15.19 -19.25 8.86
C MET A 316 -13.79 -19.78 8.56
N ILE A 317 -13.66 -20.63 7.54
CA ILE A 317 -12.36 -21.21 7.15
C ILE A 317 -11.33 -20.12 6.87
N ARG A 318 -11.70 -19.11 6.06
CA ARG A 318 -10.79 -17.98 5.77
C ARG A 318 -10.47 -17.16 7.01
N ALA A 319 -11.43 -16.98 7.92
CA ALA A 319 -11.18 -16.26 9.17
C ALA A 319 -10.28 -17.04 10.12
N TRP A 320 -10.36 -18.38 10.14
CA TRP A 320 -9.46 -19.23 10.92
C TRP A 320 -8.02 -19.17 10.39
N ASP A 321 -7.85 -19.36 9.08
CA ASP A 321 -6.55 -19.24 8.39
C ASP A 321 -5.89 -17.89 8.69
N ALA A 322 -6.66 -16.81 8.57
CA ALA A 322 -6.26 -15.45 8.95
C ALA A 322 -5.80 -15.37 10.41
N LEU A 323 -6.60 -15.84 11.37
CA LEU A 323 -6.26 -15.77 12.80
C LEU A 323 -5.01 -16.59 13.14
N VAL A 324 -4.85 -17.78 12.56
CA VAL A 324 -3.66 -18.61 12.78
C VAL A 324 -2.40 -17.91 12.24
N SER A 325 -2.48 -17.24 11.09
CA SER A 325 -1.36 -16.46 10.55
C SER A 325 -0.90 -15.31 11.48
N SER A 326 -1.77 -14.88 12.40
CA SER A 326 -1.45 -13.86 13.42
C SER A 326 -0.90 -14.43 14.72
N VAL A 327 -0.80 -15.75 14.87
CA VAL A 327 -0.22 -16.37 16.06
C VAL A 327 1.29 -16.51 15.89
N HIS A 328 2.04 -15.73 16.67
CA HIS A 328 3.49 -15.80 16.69
C HIS A 328 3.96 -17.17 17.21
N PRO A 329 5.20 -17.59 16.89
CA PRO A 329 5.78 -18.82 17.45
C PRO A 329 5.80 -18.87 18.99
N SER A 330 5.81 -17.72 19.67
CA SER A 330 5.72 -17.60 21.13
C SER A 330 4.34 -17.87 21.70
N GLY A 331 3.29 -17.91 20.87
CA GLY A 331 1.89 -17.94 21.28
C GLY A 331 1.24 -16.55 21.40
N LEU A 332 1.98 -15.44 21.17
CA LEU A 332 1.37 -14.12 21.08
C LEU A 332 0.37 -14.08 19.93
N LEU A 333 -0.88 -13.72 20.20
CA LEU A 333 -1.83 -13.36 19.16
C LEU A 333 -1.63 -11.90 18.77
N GLY A 334 -1.15 -11.69 17.56
CA GLY A 334 -0.88 -10.39 16.98
C GLY A 334 -2.11 -9.71 16.42
N TRP A 335 -1.93 -8.49 15.89
CA TRP A 335 -2.99 -7.74 15.20
C TRP A 335 -4.22 -7.43 16.05
N VAL A 336 -4.10 -7.49 17.38
CA VAL A 336 -5.18 -7.13 18.30
C VAL A 336 -5.13 -5.62 18.48
N GLN A 337 -6.11 -4.91 17.91
CA GLN A 337 -6.22 -3.46 18.09
C GLN A 337 -6.27 -3.13 19.60
N PRO A 338 -5.39 -2.28 20.16
CA PRO A 338 -5.43 -1.85 21.57
C PRO A 338 -6.79 -1.31 22.04
N VAL A 339 -6.98 -1.23 23.37
CA VAL A 339 -8.22 -0.69 23.98
C VAL A 339 -8.53 0.71 23.45
N ASP A 340 -9.72 0.90 22.89
CA ASP A 340 -10.19 2.19 22.35
C ASP A 340 -11.73 2.16 22.21
N ALA A 341 -12.31 3.28 21.78
CA ALA A 341 -13.72 3.53 21.53
C ALA A 341 -14.03 3.78 20.03
N ALA A 342 -13.08 3.45 19.14
CA ALA A 342 -13.17 3.74 17.71
C ALA A 342 -12.33 2.76 16.89
N PRO A 343 -12.52 2.71 15.55
CA PRO A 343 -11.55 2.08 14.66
C PRO A 343 -10.18 2.74 14.77
N ARG A 344 -9.14 1.91 14.83
CA ARG A 344 -7.72 2.30 14.95
C ARG A 344 -6.83 1.33 14.17
N PRO A 345 -5.60 1.75 13.85
CA PRO A 345 -4.61 0.84 13.30
C PRO A 345 -4.18 -0.18 14.37
N SER A 346 -3.92 -1.39 13.92
CA SER A 346 -3.32 -2.50 14.68
C SER A 346 -1.88 -2.73 14.18
N HIS A 347 -1.15 -3.59 14.86
CA HIS A 347 0.26 -3.86 14.61
C HIS A 347 0.54 -5.37 14.81
N PRO A 348 1.55 -5.96 14.13
CA PRO A 348 1.77 -7.40 14.25
C PRO A 348 1.97 -7.85 15.69
N GLN A 349 2.71 -7.10 16.48
CA GLN A 349 2.96 -7.44 17.89
C GLN A 349 1.94 -6.87 18.88
N THR A 350 0.94 -6.06 18.46
CA THR A 350 -0.07 -5.58 19.42
C THR A 350 -0.97 -6.73 19.85
N THR A 351 -1.05 -6.94 21.16
CA THR A 351 -1.80 -8.03 21.78
C THR A 351 -2.50 -7.57 23.06
N GLN A 352 -3.53 -8.30 23.47
CA GLN A 352 -4.32 -8.08 24.69
C GLN A 352 -4.94 -9.40 25.18
N GLU A 353 -5.20 -9.52 26.49
CA GLU A 353 -5.82 -10.74 27.06
C GLU A 353 -7.20 -11.03 26.46
N TYR A 354 -8.02 -10.00 26.21
CA TYR A 354 -9.31 -10.22 25.54
C TYR A 354 -9.12 -10.81 24.15
N GLY A 355 -8.06 -10.46 23.41
CA GLY A 355 -7.75 -11.06 22.12
C GLY A 355 -7.50 -12.56 22.22
N ALA A 356 -6.71 -12.98 23.23
CA ALA A 356 -6.47 -14.39 23.51
C ALA A 356 -7.77 -15.14 23.86
N GLY A 357 -8.64 -14.54 24.68
CA GLY A 357 -9.98 -15.09 24.97
C GLY A 357 -10.81 -15.33 23.73
N LEU A 358 -10.91 -14.32 22.88
CA LEU A 358 -11.71 -14.39 21.66
C LEU A 358 -11.14 -15.39 20.67
N PHE A 359 -9.81 -15.50 20.60
CA PHE A 359 -9.17 -16.55 19.83
C PHE A 359 -9.53 -17.94 20.37
N LEU A 360 -9.53 -18.15 21.68
CA LEU A 360 -9.96 -19.42 22.28
C LEU A 360 -11.43 -19.73 21.95
N SER A 361 -12.32 -18.75 22.01
CA SER A 361 -13.72 -18.87 21.58
C SER A 361 -13.85 -19.29 20.11
N ALA A 362 -13.13 -18.59 19.24
CA ALA A 362 -13.03 -18.88 17.82
C ALA A 362 -12.52 -20.32 17.55
N ALA A 363 -11.36 -20.65 18.13
CA ALA A 363 -10.73 -21.96 17.99
C ALA A 363 -11.61 -23.09 18.53
N SER A 364 -12.40 -22.84 19.58
CA SER A 364 -13.36 -23.80 20.12
C SER A 364 -14.44 -24.20 19.11
N GLN A 365 -14.94 -23.22 18.35
CA GLN A 365 -15.90 -23.50 17.26
C GLN A 365 -15.25 -24.30 16.13
N MET A 366 -14.03 -23.91 15.72
CA MET A 366 -13.29 -24.63 14.66
C MET A 366 -12.97 -26.07 15.09
N TYR A 367 -12.49 -26.26 16.32
CA TYR A 367 -12.22 -27.57 16.91
C TYR A 367 -13.46 -28.48 16.83
N GLN A 368 -14.63 -28.00 17.25
CA GLN A 368 -15.87 -28.77 17.23
C GLN A 368 -16.34 -29.09 15.81
N LEU A 369 -16.29 -28.13 14.89
CA LEU A 369 -16.75 -28.31 13.51
C LEU A 369 -15.83 -29.24 12.70
N VAL A 370 -14.52 -29.13 12.86
CA VAL A 370 -13.56 -30.08 12.26
C VAL A 370 -13.74 -31.47 12.88
N LYS A 371 -13.79 -31.57 14.21
CA LYS A 371 -13.93 -32.86 14.91
C LYS A 371 -15.24 -33.59 14.58
N SER A 372 -16.32 -32.85 14.34
CA SER A 372 -17.62 -33.43 13.93
C SER A 372 -17.69 -33.75 12.44
N GLY A 373 -16.70 -33.36 11.64
CA GLY A 373 -16.69 -33.54 10.18
C GLY A 373 -17.58 -32.55 9.41
N ALA A 374 -18.02 -31.48 10.06
CA ALA A 374 -18.75 -30.37 9.43
C ALA A 374 -17.84 -29.40 8.66
N ILE A 375 -16.53 -29.44 8.93
CA ILE A 375 -15.49 -28.83 8.11
C ILE A 375 -14.54 -29.95 7.65
N THR A 376 -14.47 -30.15 6.35
CA THR A 376 -13.68 -31.18 5.67
C THR A 376 -12.55 -30.54 4.85
N GLU A 377 -11.55 -31.34 4.47
CA GLU A 377 -10.47 -30.90 3.58
C GLU A 377 -11.00 -30.31 2.26
N THR A 378 -12.10 -30.87 1.73
CA THR A 378 -12.73 -30.37 0.50
C THR A 378 -13.31 -28.97 0.70
N GLU A 379 -13.97 -28.71 1.82
CA GLU A 379 -14.50 -27.37 2.15
C GLU A 379 -13.36 -26.38 2.39
N ILE A 380 -12.27 -26.82 3.03
CA ILE A 380 -11.08 -26.00 3.26
C ILE A 380 -10.46 -25.56 1.94
N LEU A 381 -10.16 -26.52 1.05
CA LEU A 381 -9.59 -26.24 -0.27
C LEU A 381 -10.51 -25.38 -1.15
N ALA A 382 -11.83 -25.53 -1.01
CA ALA A 382 -12.80 -24.70 -1.74
C ALA A 382 -12.91 -23.28 -1.19
N ALA A 383 -12.68 -23.08 0.11
CA ALA A 383 -12.86 -21.79 0.78
C ALA A 383 -11.61 -20.90 0.75
N LEU A 384 -10.41 -21.51 0.80
CA LEU A 384 -9.15 -20.78 0.72
C LEU A 384 -8.88 -20.38 -0.74
N PRO A 385 -8.81 -19.06 -1.04
CA PRO A 385 -8.58 -18.63 -2.40
C PRO A 385 -7.16 -19.00 -2.83
N ALA A 386 -7.00 -19.46 -4.08
CA ALA A 386 -5.68 -19.49 -4.72
C ALA A 386 -5.17 -18.04 -4.81
N GLN A 387 -4.29 -17.64 -3.91
CA GLN A 387 -3.79 -16.27 -3.87
C GLN A 387 -2.72 -16.09 -4.94
N SER A 388 -2.95 -15.21 -5.92
CA SER A 388 -1.84 -14.74 -6.76
C SER A 388 -0.97 -13.79 -5.93
N GLN A 389 0.33 -13.89 -6.17
CA GLN A 389 1.37 -13.10 -5.51
C GLN A 389 1.21 -11.60 -5.80
N LEU A 390 0.73 -11.26 -6.99
CA LEU A 390 0.72 -9.88 -7.50
C LEU A 390 -0.66 -9.44 -8.01
N LEU A 391 -1.54 -10.37 -8.37
CA LEU A 391 -2.84 -10.05 -8.94
C LEU A 391 -3.96 -10.25 -7.91
N PRO A 392 -4.75 -9.21 -7.59
CA PRO A 392 -5.93 -9.40 -6.76
C PRO A 392 -6.98 -10.23 -7.51
N PRO A 393 -7.92 -10.89 -6.80
CA PRO A 393 -9.00 -11.64 -7.43
C PRO A 393 -9.82 -10.82 -8.43
N VAL A 394 -9.92 -9.50 -8.23
CA VAL A 394 -10.62 -8.61 -9.17
C VAL A 394 -9.90 -8.49 -10.53
N ALA A 395 -8.58 -8.67 -10.58
CA ALA A 395 -7.78 -8.53 -11.79
C ALA A 395 -7.93 -9.72 -12.77
N THR A 396 -8.43 -10.86 -12.28
CA THR A 396 -8.61 -12.09 -13.08
C THR A 396 -10.06 -12.37 -13.46
N ARG A 397 -11.00 -11.57 -12.96
CA ARG A 397 -12.42 -11.67 -13.30
C ARG A 397 -12.71 -11.03 -14.65
N LYS A 398 -13.67 -11.61 -15.39
CA LYS A 398 -14.16 -11.03 -16.67
C LYS A 398 -15.06 -9.80 -16.50
N ALA A 399 -15.51 -9.50 -15.28
CA ALA A 399 -16.40 -8.37 -15.02
C ALA A 399 -15.64 -7.05 -15.08
N ALA A 400 -16.32 -5.98 -15.52
CA ALA A 400 -15.76 -4.63 -15.52
C ALA A 400 -15.38 -4.20 -14.10
N LEU A 401 -14.25 -3.49 -13.98
CA LEU A 401 -13.80 -2.91 -12.71
C LEU A 401 -14.82 -1.89 -12.21
N THR A 402 -14.91 -1.76 -10.89
CA THR A 402 -15.75 -0.75 -10.23
C THR A 402 -14.87 0.29 -9.55
N ARG A 403 -15.48 1.41 -9.15
CA ARG A 403 -14.79 2.47 -8.38
C ARG A 403 -14.14 1.95 -7.10
N ALA A 404 -14.73 0.93 -6.47
CA ALA A 404 -14.17 0.33 -5.26
C ALA A 404 -12.85 -0.43 -5.54
N ALA A 405 -12.67 -0.96 -6.75
CA ALA A 405 -11.44 -1.66 -7.13
C ALA A 405 -10.31 -0.71 -7.50
N HIS A 406 -10.61 0.35 -8.25
CA HIS A 406 -9.62 1.33 -8.69
C HIS A 406 -10.26 2.71 -8.96
N PRO A 407 -9.68 3.84 -8.54
CA PRO A 407 -10.22 5.17 -8.85
C PRO A 407 -10.35 5.45 -10.36
N LEU A 408 -9.37 4.98 -11.16
CA LEU A 408 -9.36 5.00 -12.63
C LEU A 408 -10.15 3.85 -13.31
N TYR A 409 -11.08 3.18 -12.62
CA TYR A 409 -11.81 2.02 -13.19
C TYR A 409 -12.45 2.30 -14.56
N ALA A 410 -12.99 3.51 -14.77
CA ALA A 410 -13.64 3.87 -16.02
C ALA A 410 -12.63 3.95 -17.17
N GLN A 411 -11.45 4.52 -16.93
CA GLN A 411 -10.35 4.61 -17.89
C GLN A 411 -9.77 3.22 -18.18
N ILE A 412 -9.56 2.38 -17.15
CA ILE A 412 -9.06 1.01 -17.33
C ILE A 412 -10.03 0.17 -18.16
N ASN A 413 -11.33 0.19 -17.81
CA ASN A 413 -12.35 -0.55 -18.56
C ASN A 413 -12.44 -0.07 -20.02
N ALA A 414 -12.40 1.24 -20.26
CA ALA A 414 -12.41 1.80 -21.61
C ALA A 414 -11.16 1.41 -22.41
N PHE A 415 -9.98 1.43 -21.79
CA PHE A 415 -8.75 0.95 -22.41
C PHE A 415 -8.84 -0.53 -22.79
N GLN A 416 -9.21 -1.41 -21.85
CA GLN A 416 -9.31 -2.85 -22.09
C GLN A 416 -10.29 -3.19 -23.22
N GLN A 417 -11.37 -2.41 -23.37
CA GLN A 417 -12.33 -2.58 -24.48
C GLN A 417 -11.77 -2.16 -25.84
N ASN A 418 -10.88 -1.16 -25.88
CA ASN A 418 -10.37 -0.57 -27.11
C ASN A 418 -8.96 -1.05 -27.48
N GLN A 419 -8.27 -1.75 -26.57
CA GLN A 419 -6.87 -2.15 -26.73
C GLN A 419 -6.62 -2.91 -28.04
N SER A 420 -7.46 -3.91 -28.34
CA SER A 420 -7.29 -4.77 -29.52
C SER A 420 -7.56 -4.07 -30.85
N ALA A 421 -8.19 -2.88 -30.83
CA ALA A 421 -8.47 -2.11 -32.05
C ALA A 421 -7.25 -1.30 -32.52
N GLN A 422 -6.25 -1.12 -31.65
CA GLN A 422 -5.07 -0.30 -31.93
C GLN A 422 -3.90 -1.18 -32.38
N ALA A 423 -3.52 -1.08 -33.66
CA ALA A 423 -2.27 -1.64 -34.14
C ALA A 423 -1.09 -0.85 -33.56
N ILE A 424 -0.04 -1.57 -33.16
CA ILE A 424 1.24 -1.00 -32.74
C ILE A 424 2.38 -1.60 -33.56
N GLU A 425 3.42 -0.80 -33.75
CA GLU A 425 4.72 -1.30 -34.18
C GLU A 425 5.51 -1.69 -32.92
N PRO A 426 5.82 -2.99 -32.72
CA PRO A 426 6.58 -3.44 -31.56
C PRO A 426 7.97 -2.78 -31.54
N THR A 427 8.49 -2.50 -30.34
CA THR A 427 9.79 -1.81 -30.19
C THR A 427 10.98 -2.61 -30.74
N GLN A 428 10.79 -3.92 -30.97
CA GLN A 428 11.82 -4.91 -31.28
C GLN A 428 12.84 -5.09 -30.15
N LEU A 429 12.60 -4.53 -28.97
CA LEU A 429 13.44 -4.73 -27.79
C LEU A 429 13.11 -6.07 -27.13
N SER A 430 14.15 -6.69 -26.62
CA SER A 430 14.12 -7.99 -25.98
C SER A 430 14.75 -7.91 -24.60
N LYS A 431 14.63 -9.00 -23.84
CA LYS A 431 15.32 -9.14 -22.55
C LYS A 431 16.83 -8.91 -22.66
N GLN A 432 17.45 -9.25 -23.79
CA GLN A 432 18.89 -9.04 -24.04
C GLN A 432 19.29 -7.55 -24.03
N ASP A 433 18.41 -6.66 -24.47
CA ASP A 433 18.69 -5.23 -24.57
C ASP A 433 18.92 -4.56 -23.20
N TYR A 434 18.34 -5.11 -22.12
CA TYR A 434 18.65 -4.68 -20.75
C TYR A 434 20.13 -4.92 -20.45
N LEU A 435 20.64 -6.11 -20.77
CA LEU A 435 22.02 -6.49 -20.51
C LEU A 435 23.01 -5.66 -21.33
N ASP A 436 22.67 -5.30 -22.57
CA ASP A 436 23.53 -4.45 -23.40
C ASP A 436 23.73 -3.06 -22.77
N VAL A 437 22.66 -2.45 -22.25
CA VAL A 437 22.73 -1.16 -21.55
C VAL A 437 23.54 -1.27 -20.26
N ILE A 438 23.33 -2.33 -19.48
CA ILE A 438 24.08 -2.57 -18.23
C ILE A 438 25.56 -2.79 -18.54
N ALA A 439 25.90 -3.65 -19.49
CA ALA A 439 27.27 -4.00 -19.84
C ALA A 439 28.08 -2.80 -20.34
N GLY A 440 27.46 -1.91 -21.13
CA GLY A 440 28.08 -0.66 -21.57
C GLY A 440 28.53 0.20 -20.39
N GLN A 441 27.65 0.39 -19.40
CA GLN A 441 27.97 1.17 -18.21
C GLN A 441 29.01 0.45 -17.32
N ILE A 442 28.85 -0.85 -17.08
CA ILE A 442 29.73 -1.63 -16.20
C ILE A 442 31.17 -1.64 -16.68
N ARG A 443 31.42 -1.81 -17.99
CA ARG A 443 32.78 -1.75 -18.55
C ARG A 443 33.48 -0.43 -18.24
N THR A 444 32.74 0.67 -18.30
CA THR A 444 33.28 2.00 -18.01
C THR A 444 33.40 2.25 -16.51
N MET A 445 32.48 1.75 -15.69
CA MET A 445 32.54 1.91 -14.23
C MET A 445 33.64 1.07 -13.58
N ALA A 446 33.99 -0.08 -14.16
CA ALA A 446 35.06 -0.96 -13.68
C ALA A 446 36.43 -0.26 -13.58
N GLN A 447 36.70 0.70 -14.47
CA GLN A 447 37.96 1.46 -14.46
C GLN A 447 38.12 2.36 -13.22
N TYR A 448 37.02 2.64 -12.52
CA TYR A 448 36.99 3.47 -11.32
C TYR A 448 36.95 2.66 -10.03
N GLN A 449 37.15 1.33 -10.10
CA GLN A 449 37.26 0.49 -8.92
C GLN A 449 38.63 0.68 -8.24
N ASP A 450 38.62 0.96 -6.94
CA ASP A 450 39.85 1.01 -6.13
C ASP A 450 40.39 -0.38 -5.79
N ALA A 451 41.57 -0.45 -5.19
CA ALA A 451 42.21 -1.73 -4.83
C ALA A 451 41.42 -2.56 -3.78
N LYS A 452 40.47 -1.94 -3.07
CA LYS A 452 39.63 -2.58 -2.06
C LYS A 452 38.28 -3.04 -2.62
N GLY A 453 37.93 -2.65 -3.85
CA GLY A 453 36.68 -3.01 -4.50
C GLY A 453 35.64 -1.91 -4.57
N HIS A 454 35.88 -0.72 -4.01
CA HIS A 454 34.92 0.39 -4.04
C HIS A 454 34.91 1.08 -5.40
N ILE A 455 33.73 1.49 -5.86
CA ILE A 455 33.59 2.28 -7.09
C ILE A 455 33.66 3.78 -6.75
N ILE A 456 34.71 4.43 -7.25
CA ILE A 456 35.02 5.83 -6.97
C ILE A 456 34.40 6.74 -8.02
N ASP A 457 33.73 7.82 -7.61
CA ASP A 457 33.21 8.77 -8.58
C ASP A 457 34.34 9.60 -9.23
N PRO A 458 34.39 9.70 -10.57
CA PRO A 458 35.47 10.42 -11.25
C PRO A 458 35.44 11.94 -11.07
N VAL A 459 34.31 12.51 -10.64
CA VAL A 459 34.16 13.95 -10.38
C VAL A 459 34.36 14.25 -8.90
N GLU A 460 33.77 13.44 -8.01
CA GLU A 460 33.86 13.64 -6.55
C GLU A 460 35.16 13.08 -5.94
N ASN A 461 35.87 12.19 -6.64
CA ASN A 461 37.10 11.52 -6.21
C ASN A 461 36.98 10.71 -4.90
N HIS A 462 35.77 10.25 -4.58
CA HIS A 462 35.50 9.29 -3.52
C HIS A 462 34.25 8.47 -3.86
N GLU A 463 34.08 7.32 -3.19
CA GLU A 463 32.83 6.56 -3.25
C GLU A 463 31.70 7.38 -2.60
N LYS A 464 30.52 7.36 -3.23
CA LYS A 464 29.29 7.95 -2.69
C LYS A 464 28.17 6.93 -2.62
N TYR A 465 27.57 6.86 -1.43
CA TYR A 465 26.35 6.10 -1.15
C TYR A 465 26.48 4.63 -1.59
N TYR A 466 25.52 4.11 -2.34
CA TYR A 466 25.34 2.71 -2.72
C TYR A 466 25.86 2.39 -4.13
N ALA A 467 26.86 3.13 -4.64
CA ALA A 467 27.45 2.86 -5.96
C ALA A 467 28.04 1.44 -6.06
N THR A 468 28.88 1.06 -5.10
CA THR A 468 29.57 -0.25 -5.07
C THR A 468 28.62 -1.44 -4.99
N PRO A 469 27.62 -1.51 -4.10
CA PRO A 469 26.72 -2.65 -4.07
C PRO A 469 25.83 -2.74 -5.32
N CYS A 470 25.40 -1.61 -5.90
CA CYS A 470 24.69 -1.62 -7.18
C CYS A 470 25.56 -2.15 -8.34
N TYR A 471 26.85 -1.80 -8.37
CA TYR A 471 27.80 -2.37 -9.33
C TYR A 471 27.94 -3.88 -9.16
N ALA A 472 28.11 -4.35 -7.93
CA ALA A 472 28.21 -5.79 -7.64
C ALA A 472 26.99 -6.56 -8.18
N HIS A 473 25.78 -6.08 -7.89
CA HIS A 473 24.54 -6.70 -8.37
C HIS A 473 24.45 -6.72 -9.91
N SER A 474 24.75 -5.60 -10.57
CA SER A 474 24.73 -5.53 -12.03
C SER A 474 25.73 -6.48 -12.69
N VAL A 475 26.95 -6.61 -12.16
CA VAL A 475 27.93 -7.60 -12.65
C VAL A 475 27.42 -9.02 -12.41
N ALA A 476 26.83 -9.29 -11.24
CA ALA A 476 26.30 -10.61 -10.91
C ALA A 476 25.24 -11.07 -11.93
N VAL A 477 24.30 -10.18 -12.26
CA VAL A 477 23.27 -10.48 -13.27
C VAL A 477 23.87 -10.71 -14.66
N LEU A 478 24.86 -9.91 -15.09
CA LEU A 478 25.57 -10.15 -16.35
C LEU A 478 26.27 -11.51 -16.37
N ALA A 479 26.91 -11.90 -15.27
CA ALA A 479 27.56 -13.19 -15.13
C ALA A 479 26.55 -14.35 -15.18
N LYS A 480 25.43 -14.25 -14.42
CA LYS A 480 24.33 -15.23 -14.42
C LYS A 480 23.70 -15.39 -15.81
N ALA A 481 23.57 -14.29 -16.55
CA ALA A 481 23.06 -14.30 -17.91
C ALA A 481 24.04 -14.91 -18.93
N GLY A 482 25.30 -15.17 -18.55
CA GLY A 482 26.34 -15.60 -19.48
C GLY A 482 26.74 -14.49 -20.48
N TYR A 483 26.53 -13.22 -20.13
CA TYR A 483 26.89 -12.10 -20.99
C TYR A 483 28.42 -11.98 -21.10
N PRO A 484 29.01 -11.73 -22.29
CA PRO A 484 30.47 -11.71 -22.48
C PRO A 484 31.13 -10.44 -21.90
N ILE A 485 31.28 -10.39 -20.58
CA ILE A 485 31.99 -9.33 -19.84
C ILE A 485 33.43 -9.71 -19.42
N GLY A 486 33.77 -11.00 -19.46
CA GLY A 486 35.11 -11.51 -19.12
C GLY A 486 35.35 -11.68 -17.61
N ASP A 487 36.21 -12.63 -17.27
CA ASP A 487 36.46 -13.06 -15.88
C ASP A 487 37.01 -11.94 -14.98
N GLU A 488 37.76 -10.99 -15.54
CA GLU A 488 38.29 -9.83 -14.80
C GLU A 488 37.17 -8.93 -14.27
N ILE A 489 36.11 -8.71 -15.06
CA ILE A 489 34.95 -7.91 -14.62
C ILE A 489 34.13 -8.70 -13.61
N ILE A 490 33.98 -10.01 -13.78
CA ILE A 490 33.28 -10.86 -12.82
C ILE A 490 33.99 -10.81 -11.45
N GLU A 491 35.31 -10.96 -11.42
CA GLU A 491 36.11 -10.80 -10.19
C GLU A 491 36.00 -9.38 -9.61
N SER A 492 35.99 -8.35 -10.46
CA SER A 492 35.72 -6.96 -10.03
C SER A 492 34.36 -6.84 -9.33
N GLY A 493 33.31 -7.46 -9.86
CA GLY A 493 31.98 -7.51 -9.22
C GLY A 493 32.01 -8.21 -7.86
N MET A 494 32.69 -9.34 -7.75
CA MET A 494 32.83 -10.04 -6.47
C MET A 494 33.64 -9.24 -5.45
N LYS A 495 34.66 -8.46 -5.87
CA LYS A 495 35.38 -7.53 -4.97
C LYS A 495 34.50 -6.39 -4.48
N ALA A 496 33.62 -5.87 -5.34
CA ALA A 496 32.63 -4.89 -4.92
C ALA A 496 31.66 -5.48 -3.88
N LEU A 497 31.28 -6.76 -4.02
CA LEU A 497 30.50 -7.46 -3.01
C LEU A 497 31.29 -7.64 -1.69
N ASP A 498 32.57 -8.02 -1.74
CA ASP A 498 33.43 -8.08 -0.53
C ASP A 498 33.42 -6.76 0.23
N ALA A 499 33.66 -5.65 -0.47
CA ALA A 499 33.73 -4.31 0.10
C ALA A 499 32.38 -3.86 0.70
N SER A 500 31.28 -4.15 -0.01
CA SER A 500 29.94 -3.79 0.43
C SER A 500 29.53 -4.56 1.68
N LEU A 501 29.78 -5.87 1.71
CA LEU A 501 29.48 -6.73 2.86
C LEU A 501 30.33 -6.40 4.07
N ALA A 502 31.63 -6.15 3.88
CA ALA A 502 32.49 -5.68 4.97
C ALA A 502 31.95 -4.36 5.55
N SER A 503 31.53 -3.43 4.68
CA SER A 503 31.02 -2.13 5.12
C SER A 503 29.77 -2.21 5.98
N ILE A 504 28.82 -3.09 5.63
CA ILE A 504 27.57 -3.24 6.42
C ILE A 504 27.73 -4.18 7.62
N GLY A 505 28.51 -5.26 7.50
CA GLY A 505 28.74 -6.21 8.59
C GLY A 505 29.59 -5.61 9.72
N GLU A 506 30.60 -4.80 9.36
CA GLU A 506 31.49 -4.12 10.33
C GLU A 506 30.96 -2.74 10.75
N ASN A 507 29.80 -2.32 10.22
CA ASN A 507 29.18 -1.02 10.47
C ASN A 507 30.11 0.18 10.17
N THR A 508 30.82 0.12 9.03
CA THR A 508 31.71 1.18 8.54
C THR A 508 31.17 1.90 7.30
N ALA A 509 30.03 1.44 6.75
CA ALA A 509 29.33 2.10 5.65
C ALA A 509 29.04 3.57 6.03
N ARG A 510 29.36 4.49 5.11
CA ARG A 510 29.10 5.93 5.27
C ARG A 510 27.88 6.30 4.47
N ASP A 511 27.02 7.17 5.02
CA ASP A 511 25.90 7.85 4.34
C ASP A 511 25.01 6.93 3.45
N HIS A 512 23.76 6.66 3.85
CA HIS A 512 22.81 5.77 3.13
C HIS A 512 23.19 4.27 3.12
N SER A 513 23.77 3.75 4.21
CA SER A 513 23.96 2.30 4.44
C SER A 513 22.70 1.47 4.21
N ASP A 514 21.54 2.06 4.42
CA ASP A 514 20.22 1.43 4.35
C ASP A 514 19.82 1.01 2.92
N PHE A 515 20.56 1.50 1.92
CA PHE A 515 20.38 1.16 0.50
C PHE A 515 21.29 0.01 0.04
N PHE A 516 22.17 -0.49 0.91
CA PHE A 516 23.14 -1.53 0.55
C PHE A 516 22.49 -2.91 0.56
N THR A 517 21.64 -3.20 1.55
CA THR A 517 21.15 -4.56 1.84
C THR A 517 20.49 -5.22 0.64
N TRP A 518 19.59 -4.52 -0.04
CA TRP A 518 18.89 -5.06 -1.20
C TRP A 518 19.85 -5.50 -2.33
N PRO A 519 20.63 -4.60 -2.97
CA PRO A 519 21.56 -5.02 -4.02
C PRO A 519 22.63 -6.00 -3.52
N VAL A 520 23.06 -5.93 -2.25
CA VAL A 520 24.02 -6.88 -1.69
C VAL A 520 23.46 -8.30 -1.63
N VAL A 521 22.24 -8.49 -1.13
CA VAL A 521 21.64 -9.84 -1.05
C VAL A 521 21.36 -10.38 -2.45
N LEU A 522 20.86 -9.55 -3.37
CA LEU A 522 20.68 -9.97 -4.77
C LEU A 522 22.00 -10.40 -5.43
N ALA A 523 23.09 -9.67 -5.20
CA ALA A 523 24.41 -10.04 -5.70
C ALA A 523 24.93 -11.33 -5.04
N TYR A 524 24.76 -11.47 -3.72
CA TYR A 524 25.16 -12.64 -2.95
C TYR A 524 24.46 -13.92 -3.45
N ASN A 525 23.16 -13.84 -3.75
CA ASN A 525 22.37 -14.98 -4.25
C ASN A 525 22.89 -15.54 -5.56
N ILE A 526 23.59 -14.73 -6.35
CA ILE A 526 24.16 -15.13 -7.62
C ILE A 526 25.63 -15.51 -7.48
N PHE A 527 26.44 -14.64 -6.86
CA PHE A 527 27.88 -14.86 -6.77
C PHE A 527 28.28 -15.97 -5.81
N SER A 528 27.45 -16.32 -4.82
CA SER A 528 27.76 -17.44 -3.91
C SER A 528 27.90 -18.77 -4.65
N GLU A 529 27.23 -18.94 -5.80
CA GLU A 529 27.38 -20.11 -6.67
C GLU A 529 28.66 -20.08 -7.54
N MET A 530 29.31 -18.93 -7.66
CA MET A 530 30.47 -18.70 -8.53
C MET A 530 31.77 -18.51 -7.75
N ALA A 531 31.68 -18.03 -6.52
CA ALA A 531 32.82 -17.74 -5.67
C ALA A 531 33.44 -19.03 -5.08
N THR A 532 34.67 -18.91 -4.59
CA THR A 532 35.29 -19.98 -3.78
C THR A 532 34.51 -20.16 -2.47
N ASP A 533 34.42 -21.40 -1.97
CA ASP A 533 33.76 -21.74 -0.70
C ASP A 533 34.17 -20.80 0.46
N ASP A 534 35.45 -20.48 0.60
CA ASP A 534 35.96 -19.59 1.65
C ASP A 534 35.39 -18.17 1.56
N ARG A 535 35.27 -17.63 0.34
CA ARG A 535 34.72 -16.28 0.09
C ARG A 535 33.22 -16.27 0.34
N ALA A 536 32.50 -17.28 -0.15
CA ALA A 536 31.07 -17.44 0.11
C ALA A 536 30.77 -17.56 1.61
N ALA A 537 31.53 -18.38 2.34
CA ALA A 537 31.41 -18.52 3.79
C ALA A 537 31.67 -17.20 4.54
N LYS A 538 32.67 -16.43 4.10
CA LYS A 538 32.94 -15.09 4.65
C LYS A 538 31.77 -14.13 4.37
N TRP A 539 31.17 -14.17 3.18
CA TRP A 539 29.99 -13.37 2.88
C TRP A 539 28.80 -13.71 3.75
N THR A 540 28.52 -15.00 3.94
CA THR A 540 27.47 -15.46 4.85
C THR A 540 27.70 -14.94 6.27
N GLN A 541 28.94 -15.03 6.77
CA GLN A 541 29.30 -14.52 8.09
C GLN A 541 29.07 -13.00 8.22
N LEU A 542 29.44 -12.23 7.20
CA LEU A 542 29.25 -10.78 7.20
C LEU A 542 27.77 -10.40 7.11
N LEU A 543 26.96 -11.12 6.32
CA LEU A 543 25.51 -10.93 6.26
C LEU A 543 24.82 -11.21 7.60
N GLU A 544 25.26 -12.22 8.33
CA GLU A 544 24.75 -12.54 9.67
C GLU A 544 25.05 -11.42 10.67
N GLN A 545 26.21 -10.76 10.55
CA GLN A 545 26.65 -9.69 11.46
C GLN A 545 25.90 -8.37 11.30
N VAL A 546 25.19 -8.16 10.20
CA VAL A 546 24.49 -6.89 9.94
C VAL A 546 23.42 -6.64 11.00
N ASP A 547 23.58 -5.53 11.72
CA ASP A 547 22.74 -5.11 12.83
C ASP A 547 21.69 -4.10 12.35
N HIS A 548 20.43 -4.51 12.30
CA HIS A 548 19.35 -3.67 11.79
C HIS A 548 19.00 -2.46 12.67
N THR A 549 19.55 -2.39 13.89
CA THR A 549 19.34 -1.25 14.78
C THR A 549 20.29 -0.08 14.51
N LYS A 550 21.36 -0.29 13.72
CA LYS A 550 22.41 0.71 13.48
C LYS A 550 22.21 1.58 12.24
N TYR A 551 21.14 1.33 11.49
CA TYR A 551 20.81 2.10 10.30
C TYR A 551 20.42 3.54 10.66
N HIS A 552 20.96 4.50 9.91
CA HIS A 552 20.99 5.92 10.31
C HIS A 552 19.61 6.58 10.43
N PHE A 553 18.57 6.05 9.78
CA PHE A 553 17.25 6.67 9.68
C PHE A 553 16.10 5.87 10.32
N TYR A 554 16.40 4.79 11.04
CA TYR A 554 15.38 3.85 11.54
C TYR A 554 15.22 3.99 13.04
N LYS A 555 13.96 4.09 13.48
CA LYS A 555 13.63 4.01 14.89
C LYS A 555 13.38 2.55 15.25
N GLU A 556 13.82 2.14 16.43
CA GLU A 556 13.49 0.83 17.00
C GLU A 556 11.97 0.61 16.98
N PRO A 557 11.50 -0.62 16.73
CA PRO A 557 10.09 -0.95 16.87
C PRO A 557 9.56 -0.52 18.22
N ILE A 558 8.42 0.17 18.21
CA ILE A 558 7.77 0.60 19.44
C ILE A 558 7.32 -0.65 20.18
N PRO A 559 7.74 -0.84 21.46
CA PRO A 559 7.34 -2.01 22.23
C PRO A 559 5.82 -2.21 22.21
N SER A 560 5.36 -3.46 22.09
CA SER A 560 3.93 -3.78 22.04
C SER A 560 3.15 -3.32 23.28
N THR A 561 3.84 -3.13 24.41
CA THR A 561 3.31 -2.59 25.66
C THR A 561 3.08 -1.07 25.61
N GLU A 562 3.75 -0.35 24.71
CA GLU A 562 3.72 1.12 24.57
C GLU A 562 2.81 1.59 23.41
N HIS A 563 1.63 0.98 23.28
CA HIS A 563 0.67 1.27 22.20
C HIS A 563 0.31 2.77 22.00
N MET A 564 0.38 3.59 23.05
CA MET A 564 0.20 5.05 22.91
C MET A 564 1.33 5.70 22.08
N GLU A 565 2.57 5.23 22.22
CA GLU A 565 3.68 5.69 21.39
C GLU A 565 3.49 5.25 19.93
N PHE A 566 2.96 4.05 19.69
CA PHE A 566 2.61 3.57 18.35
C PHE A 566 1.66 4.55 17.66
N TYR A 567 0.56 4.95 18.32
CA TYR A 567 -0.39 5.90 17.74
C TYR A 567 0.18 7.31 17.55
N LYS A 568 1.17 7.73 18.34
CA LYS A 568 1.87 9.01 18.12
C LYS A 568 2.74 8.97 16.86
N HIS A 569 3.24 7.80 16.49
CA HIS A 569 4.19 7.61 15.39
C HIS A 569 3.52 7.14 14.11
N TYR A 570 2.41 6.41 14.20
CA TYR A 570 1.57 6.03 13.07
C TYR A 570 0.96 7.30 12.44
N ASN A 571 1.10 7.46 11.12
CA ASN A 571 0.87 8.72 10.38
C ASN A 571 1.87 9.87 10.68
N GLY A 572 2.92 9.62 11.46
CA GLY A 572 3.99 10.59 11.72
C GLY A 572 5.09 10.56 10.66
N HIS A 573 6.16 11.34 10.86
CA HIS A 573 7.35 11.38 9.99
C HIS A 573 8.26 10.12 10.12
N PHE A 574 7.68 8.95 10.41
CA PHE A 574 8.37 7.67 10.46
C PHE A 574 8.61 7.10 9.05
N SER A 575 7.71 7.41 8.10
CA SER A 575 7.71 6.86 6.75
C SER A 575 8.41 7.78 5.74
N ASN A 576 9.58 7.36 5.28
CA ASN A 576 10.20 7.86 4.06
C ASN A 576 10.48 6.69 3.10
N ASN A 577 10.80 7.00 1.84
CA ASN A 577 11.04 5.96 0.83
C ASN A 577 12.29 5.12 1.12
N TRP A 578 13.25 5.62 1.91
CA TRP A 578 14.48 4.90 2.26
C TRP A 578 14.15 3.63 3.03
N ASN A 579 13.14 3.71 3.89
CA ASN A 579 12.71 2.57 4.68
C ASN A 579 12.24 1.39 3.83
N LEU A 580 11.66 1.63 2.66
CA LEU A 580 11.21 0.54 1.77
C LEU A 580 12.37 -0.17 1.08
N VAL A 581 13.47 0.53 0.78
CA VAL A 581 14.70 -0.07 0.27
C VAL A 581 15.28 -1.04 1.30
N HIS A 582 15.36 -0.56 2.53
CA HIS A 582 15.89 -1.30 3.65
C HIS A 582 15.05 -2.52 3.99
N VAL A 583 13.73 -2.35 4.07
CA VAL A 583 12.76 -3.42 4.34
C VAL A 583 12.88 -4.54 3.31
N ALA A 584 12.99 -4.21 2.02
CA ALA A 584 13.20 -5.22 1.00
C ALA A 584 14.52 -5.99 1.24
N GLY A 585 15.59 -5.29 1.61
CA GLY A 585 16.87 -5.91 1.94
C GLY A 585 16.84 -6.79 3.20
N GLU A 586 16.16 -6.37 4.27
CA GLU A 586 16.00 -7.18 5.49
C GLU A 586 15.09 -8.39 5.24
N TRP A 587 14.04 -8.22 4.44
CA TRP A 587 13.24 -9.36 4.00
C TRP A 587 14.11 -10.38 3.23
N ALA A 588 14.91 -9.91 2.27
CA ALA A 588 15.81 -10.79 1.54
C ALA A 588 16.82 -11.50 2.47
N ARG A 589 17.28 -10.83 3.54
CA ARG A 589 18.09 -11.48 4.58
C ARG A 589 17.32 -12.55 5.35
N THR A 590 16.05 -12.33 5.67
CA THR A 590 15.20 -13.29 6.40
C THR A 590 15.01 -14.60 5.64
N GLU A 591 15.00 -14.55 4.31
CA GLU A 591 14.96 -15.74 3.45
C GLU A 591 16.21 -16.62 3.61
N HIS A 592 17.34 -16.04 4.03
CA HIS A 592 18.57 -16.79 4.36
C HIS A 592 18.67 -17.16 5.85
N GLY A 593 17.62 -16.93 6.63
CA GLY A 593 17.60 -17.18 8.08
C GLY A 593 18.27 -16.10 8.92
N PHE A 594 18.55 -14.92 8.33
CA PHE A 594 19.13 -13.77 9.04
C PHE A 594 18.09 -12.65 9.22
N GLY A 595 18.08 -11.98 10.37
CA GLY A 595 17.11 -10.89 10.63
C GLY A 595 15.80 -11.36 11.25
N ASP A 596 14.83 -10.45 11.34
CA ASP A 596 13.54 -10.68 11.99
C ASP A 596 12.38 -10.41 11.00
N PRO A 597 11.59 -11.42 10.59
CA PRO A 597 10.45 -11.19 9.68
C PRO A 597 9.40 -10.26 10.30
N TRP A 598 9.29 -10.19 11.63
CA TRP A 598 8.35 -9.26 12.28
C TRP A 598 8.79 -7.80 12.17
N TYR A 599 10.09 -7.54 12.05
CA TYR A 599 10.62 -6.21 11.78
C TYR A 599 10.23 -5.72 10.39
N VAL A 600 10.32 -6.61 9.39
CA VAL A 600 9.88 -6.35 8.00
C VAL A 600 8.41 -5.94 8.00
N ASP A 601 7.56 -6.76 8.61
CA ASP A 601 6.13 -6.49 8.63
C ASP A 601 5.76 -5.26 9.46
N TYR A 602 6.46 -5.01 10.56
CA TYR A 602 6.31 -3.77 11.31
C TYR A 602 6.54 -2.55 10.43
N CYS A 603 7.69 -2.51 9.74
CA CYS A 603 8.04 -1.39 8.89
C CYS A 603 7.04 -1.21 7.76
N LEU A 604 6.62 -2.30 7.10
CA LEU A 604 5.57 -2.27 6.09
C LEU A 604 4.24 -1.74 6.64
N THR A 605 3.87 -2.10 7.87
CA THR A 605 2.67 -1.57 8.53
C THR A 605 2.75 -0.05 8.71
N MET A 606 3.92 0.45 9.13
CA MET A 606 4.15 1.88 9.32
C MET A 606 4.12 2.67 8.01
N GLN A 607 4.28 2.01 6.86
CA GLN A 607 4.26 2.61 5.52
C GLN A 607 2.86 2.67 4.90
N LEU A 608 1.89 1.90 5.40
CA LEU A 608 0.52 1.87 4.83
C LEU A 608 -0.12 3.26 4.67
N PRO A 609 0.01 4.21 5.62
CA PRO A 609 -0.53 5.56 5.47
C PRO A 609 0.05 6.38 4.32
N SER A 610 1.23 6.00 3.85
CA SER A 610 1.89 6.68 2.75
C SER A 610 1.30 6.30 1.39
N PHE A 611 0.39 5.33 1.30
CA PHE A 611 -0.25 4.95 0.04
C PHE A 611 -1.60 5.62 -0.18
N THR A 612 -1.81 6.12 -1.40
CA THR A 612 -3.09 6.70 -1.83
C THR A 612 -4.09 5.63 -2.31
N GLU A 613 -5.34 6.04 -2.53
CA GLU A 613 -6.37 5.21 -3.19
C GLU A 613 -5.96 4.76 -4.61
N TYR A 614 -5.01 5.44 -5.27
CA TYR A 614 -4.45 5.06 -6.57
C TYR A 614 -3.35 3.99 -6.45
N GLY A 615 -3.03 3.56 -5.24
CA GLY A 615 -1.89 2.69 -4.96
C GLY A 615 -0.54 3.38 -5.10
N MET A 616 -0.52 4.72 -5.24
CA MET A 616 0.71 5.51 -5.35
C MET A 616 1.27 5.88 -3.98
N TYR A 617 2.60 5.89 -3.84
CA TYR A 617 3.31 6.20 -2.60
C TYR A 617 3.57 7.71 -2.43
N THR A 618 3.37 8.20 -1.22
CA THR A 618 3.47 9.62 -0.86
C THR A 618 4.54 9.85 0.20
N GLU A 619 5.19 11.00 0.09
CA GLU A 619 6.19 11.46 1.04
C GLU A 619 6.34 12.99 0.94
N TRP A 620 7.33 13.55 1.63
CA TRP A 620 7.56 15.00 1.59
C TRP A 620 7.74 15.51 0.15
N GLY A 621 6.84 16.39 -0.27
CA GLY A 621 6.83 17.01 -1.61
C GLY A 621 6.18 16.16 -2.71
N ASN A 622 5.77 14.92 -2.45
CA ASN A 622 5.17 13.97 -3.41
C ASN A 622 5.88 13.90 -4.78
N PRO A 623 7.22 13.71 -4.82
CA PRO A 623 7.92 13.50 -6.09
C PRO A 623 7.43 12.24 -6.79
N LEU A 624 7.10 12.37 -8.07
CA LEU A 624 6.61 11.26 -8.89
C LEU A 624 7.68 10.18 -9.08
N ALA A 625 8.96 10.57 -9.08
CA ALA A 625 10.07 9.63 -9.09
C ALA A 625 10.04 8.70 -7.87
N TYR A 626 9.74 9.21 -6.67
CA TYR A 626 9.76 8.36 -5.48
C TYR A 626 8.47 7.59 -5.20
N ASP A 627 7.42 7.83 -5.99
CA ASP A 627 6.25 6.95 -6.01
C ASP A 627 6.64 5.55 -6.52
N ALA A 628 7.15 5.48 -7.76
CA ALA A 628 7.55 4.20 -8.34
C ALA A 628 8.82 3.65 -7.66
N PHE A 629 9.74 4.51 -7.20
CA PHE A 629 10.89 4.07 -6.42
C PHE A 629 10.49 3.28 -5.18
N ALA A 630 9.56 3.79 -4.38
CA ALA A 630 9.06 3.08 -3.20
C ALA A 630 8.41 1.74 -3.59
N ARG A 631 7.59 1.75 -4.63
CA ARG A 631 6.81 0.57 -5.05
C ARG A 631 7.65 -0.51 -5.69
N HIS A 632 8.72 -0.20 -6.43
CA HIS A 632 9.47 -1.26 -7.13
C HIS A 632 10.18 -2.21 -6.16
N TYR A 633 10.70 -1.72 -5.02
CA TYR A 633 11.30 -2.59 -3.99
C TYR A 633 10.27 -3.55 -3.40
N ILE A 634 9.07 -3.06 -3.07
CA ILE A 634 8.01 -3.91 -2.55
C ILE A 634 7.53 -4.88 -3.65
N ASN A 635 7.37 -4.43 -4.89
CA ASN A 635 7.02 -5.34 -6.00
C ASN A 635 8.09 -6.42 -6.22
N GLY A 636 9.37 -6.08 -6.14
CA GLY A 636 10.48 -7.05 -6.25
C GLY A 636 10.45 -8.07 -5.13
N MET A 637 10.29 -7.62 -3.87
CA MET A 637 10.08 -8.49 -2.72
C MET A 637 8.87 -9.43 -2.89
N PHE A 638 7.76 -8.91 -3.42
CA PHE A 638 6.57 -9.72 -3.68
C PHE A 638 6.82 -10.74 -4.80
N ALA A 639 7.42 -10.32 -5.91
CA ALA A 639 7.75 -11.21 -7.03
C ALA A 639 8.71 -12.34 -6.63
N GLU A 640 9.57 -12.11 -5.64
CA GLU A 640 10.49 -13.10 -5.06
C GLU A 640 9.88 -13.94 -3.92
N GLY A 641 8.63 -13.69 -3.51
CA GLY A 641 7.88 -14.61 -2.65
C GLY A 641 7.46 -14.12 -1.26
N TYR A 642 7.47 -12.82 -0.96
CA TYR A 642 6.92 -12.33 0.31
C TYR A 642 5.45 -12.76 0.53
N ASP A 643 5.19 -13.54 1.57
CA ASP A 643 3.88 -14.10 1.89
C ASP A 643 3.59 -14.04 3.41
N SER A 644 3.54 -12.82 3.95
CA SER A 644 3.07 -12.57 5.32
C SER A 644 1.68 -11.93 5.31
N PHE A 645 1.07 -11.66 6.45
CA PHE A 645 -0.32 -11.18 6.57
C PHE A 645 -0.60 -9.81 5.89
N LEU A 646 0.42 -9.03 5.50
CA LEU A 646 0.20 -7.81 4.70
C LEU A 646 0.17 -8.09 3.19
N HIS A 647 0.44 -9.34 2.79
CA HIS A 647 0.52 -9.76 1.39
C HIS A 647 -0.70 -9.28 0.60
N THR A 648 -1.90 -9.62 1.02
CA THR A 648 -3.15 -9.22 0.32
C THR A 648 -3.34 -7.70 0.27
N THR A 649 -3.06 -7.01 1.37
CA THR A 649 -3.17 -5.54 1.44
C THR A 649 -2.22 -4.86 0.47
N TYR A 650 -0.94 -5.27 0.45
CA TYR A 650 0.05 -4.69 -0.45
C TYR A 650 -0.15 -5.16 -1.89
N ARG A 651 -0.50 -6.42 -2.15
CA ARG A 651 -0.86 -6.92 -3.49
C ARG A 651 -1.88 -6.00 -4.15
N ASP A 652 -2.95 -5.68 -3.43
CA ASP A 652 -4.01 -4.79 -3.92
C ASP A 652 -3.52 -3.35 -4.13
N ILE A 653 -2.72 -2.81 -3.20
CA ILE A 653 -2.11 -1.46 -3.31
C ILE A 653 -1.19 -1.38 -4.52
N LEU A 654 -0.26 -2.32 -4.65
CA LEU A 654 0.75 -2.34 -5.70
C LEU A 654 0.10 -2.56 -7.07
N TRP A 655 -0.93 -3.40 -7.17
CA TRP A 655 -1.69 -3.60 -8.39
C TRP A 655 -2.37 -2.31 -8.85
N ARG A 656 -2.99 -1.55 -7.93
CA ARG A 656 -3.53 -0.22 -8.25
C ARG A 656 -2.42 0.74 -8.70
N GLY A 657 -1.27 0.71 -8.01
CA GLY A 657 -0.11 1.52 -8.36
C GLY A 657 0.46 1.21 -9.75
N ALA A 658 0.45 -0.06 -10.17
CA ALA A 658 0.91 -0.49 -11.48
C ALA A 658 0.01 0.03 -12.61
N TRP A 659 -1.31 -0.10 -12.45
CA TRP A 659 -2.27 0.49 -13.40
C TRP A 659 -2.20 2.01 -13.44
N SER A 660 -2.07 2.67 -12.28
CA SER A 660 -1.87 4.13 -12.24
C SER A 660 -0.59 4.53 -12.99
N SER A 661 0.50 3.80 -12.81
CA SER A 661 1.77 4.03 -13.53
C SER A 661 1.59 3.87 -15.04
N LEU A 662 0.83 2.87 -15.46
CA LEU A 662 0.59 2.59 -16.87
C LEU A 662 -0.18 3.71 -17.58
N PHE A 663 -1.15 4.35 -16.90
CA PHE A 663 -1.89 5.52 -17.42
C PHE A 663 -1.11 6.84 -17.32
N MET A 664 -0.04 6.86 -16.55
CA MET A 664 0.84 8.01 -16.36
C MET A 664 2.02 8.03 -17.33
N GLN A 665 2.47 6.86 -17.81
CA GLN A 665 3.60 6.75 -18.73
C GLN A 665 3.32 7.53 -20.02
N SER A 666 4.29 8.34 -20.45
CA SER A 666 4.17 9.02 -21.74
C SER A 666 4.46 8.06 -22.91
N PRO A 667 4.00 8.38 -24.14
CA PRO A 667 4.30 7.59 -25.35
C PRO A 667 5.79 7.41 -25.67
N ASN A 668 6.68 8.20 -25.07
CA ASN A 668 8.13 8.09 -25.19
C ASN A 668 8.76 7.21 -24.08
N GLY A 669 7.94 6.45 -23.33
CA GLY A 669 8.37 5.59 -22.23
C GLY A 669 8.75 6.31 -20.94
N GLU A 670 8.68 7.65 -20.94
CA GLU A 670 9.11 8.47 -19.81
C GLU A 670 8.10 8.47 -18.65
N GLN A 671 8.62 8.42 -17.42
CA GLN A 671 7.84 8.72 -16.21
C GLN A 671 7.35 10.16 -16.25
N PRO A 672 6.18 10.49 -15.69
CA PRO A 672 5.80 11.86 -15.36
C PRO A 672 6.88 12.67 -14.66
N THR A 673 6.86 14.00 -14.86
CA THR A 673 7.70 14.91 -14.08
C THR A 673 6.97 15.40 -12.82
N GLY A 674 7.70 15.62 -11.74
CA GLY A 674 7.13 16.17 -10.52
C GLY A 674 8.13 16.16 -9.39
N HIS A 675 8.48 17.37 -8.94
CA HIS A 675 9.37 17.65 -7.84
C HIS A 675 10.81 17.13 -8.11
N ARG A 676 11.56 16.87 -7.04
CA ARG A 676 12.96 16.43 -7.07
C ARG A 676 13.16 15.11 -7.81
N SER A 677 14.32 14.97 -8.44
CA SER A 677 14.79 13.79 -9.19
C SER A 677 13.99 13.43 -10.45
N SER A 678 13.06 14.28 -10.88
CA SER A 678 12.39 14.13 -12.17
C SER A 678 13.42 14.11 -13.31
N HIS A 679 13.11 13.42 -14.41
CA HIS A 679 14.00 13.29 -15.58
C HIS A 679 15.36 12.63 -15.31
N HIS A 680 15.54 11.90 -14.20
CA HIS A 680 16.69 11.02 -14.10
C HIS A 680 16.42 9.72 -14.88
N ILE A 681 17.44 9.09 -15.45
CA ILE A 681 17.26 7.86 -16.26
C ILE A 681 16.85 6.64 -15.41
N TRP A 682 17.12 6.67 -14.10
CA TRP A 682 16.70 5.58 -13.20
C TRP A 682 15.18 5.54 -13.01
N ASN A 683 14.47 6.65 -13.27
CA ASN A 683 13.01 6.72 -13.26
C ASN A 683 12.36 5.77 -14.28
N GLU A 684 12.98 5.59 -15.44
CA GLU A 684 12.52 4.61 -16.42
C GLU A 684 13.01 3.20 -16.10
N ALA A 685 14.18 3.07 -15.47
CA ALA A 685 14.67 1.77 -15.02
C ALA A 685 13.75 1.14 -13.96
N GLU A 686 13.32 1.90 -12.95
CA GLU A 686 12.38 1.41 -11.92
C GLU A 686 10.98 1.12 -12.47
N GLN A 687 10.50 1.90 -13.44
CA GLN A 687 9.23 1.63 -14.11
C GLN A 687 9.30 0.32 -14.89
N ALA A 688 10.41 0.06 -15.57
CA ALA A 688 10.62 -1.20 -16.28
C ALA A 688 10.56 -2.40 -15.31
N VAL A 689 11.11 -2.29 -14.09
CA VAL A 689 10.97 -3.35 -13.06
C VAL A 689 9.51 -3.65 -12.78
N ILE A 690 8.72 -2.63 -12.44
CA ILE A 690 7.30 -2.80 -12.12
C ILE A 690 6.56 -3.40 -13.33
N PHE A 691 6.79 -2.87 -14.52
CA PHE A 691 6.08 -3.32 -15.72
C PHE A 691 6.45 -4.74 -16.13
N GLU A 692 7.71 -5.17 -16.02
CA GLU A 692 8.09 -6.57 -16.26
C GLU A 692 7.44 -7.52 -15.25
N ILE A 693 7.41 -7.14 -13.97
CA ILE A 693 6.75 -7.92 -12.91
C ILE A 693 5.27 -8.16 -13.23
N TYR A 694 4.51 -7.11 -13.61
CA TYR A 694 3.10 -7.27 -13.94
C TYR A 694 2.88 -7.92 -15.32
N ALA A 695 3.77 -7.70 -16.29
CA ALA A 695 3.71 -8.42 -17.57
C ALA A 695 3.80 -9.93 -17.33
N THR A 696 4.77 -10.37 -16.53
CA THR A 696 4.93 -11.76 -16.11
C THR A 696 3.71 -12.27 -15.34
N ALA A 697 3.26 -11.55 -14.31
CA ALA A 697 2.11 -11.98 -13.49
C ALA A 697 0.82 -12.16 -14.30
N TYR A 698 0.54 -11.25 -15.24
CA TYR A 698 -0.60 -11.37 -16.14
C TYR A 698 -0.44 -12.49 -17.17
N ALA A 699 0.78 -12.73 -17.67
CA ALA A 699 1.05 -13.82 -18.59
C ALA A 699 0.82 -15.19 -17.92
N GLU A 700 1.29 -15.35 -16.67
CA GLU A 700 1.06 -16.55 -15.86
C GLU A 700 -0.43 -16.80 -15.56
N ALA A 701 -1.20 -15.72 -15.39
CA ALA A 701 -2.65 -15.79 -15.26
C ALA A 701 -3.39 -16.05 -16.59
N GLY A 702 -2.67 -16.17 -17.72
CA GLY A 702 -3.24 -16.39 -19.06
C GLY A 702 -3.90 -15.14 -19.67
N LEU A 703 -3.67 -13.96 -19.10
CA LEU A 703 -4.26 -12.69 -19.50
C LEU A 703 -3.32 -11.93 -20.45
N LYS A 704 -3.29 -12.41 -21.70
CA LYS A 704 -2.31 -11.97 -22.71
C LYS A 704 -2.38 -10.48 -23.05
N ALA A 705 -3.58 -9.88 -23.01
CA ALA A 705 -3.79 -8.50 -23.41
C ALA A 705 -3.17 -7.53 -22.39
N GLU A 706 -3.45 -7.75 -21.12
CA GLU A 706 -2.83 -7.04 -20.00
C GLU A 706 -1.32 -7.28 -19.96
N ALA A 707 -0.88 -8.55 -20.09
CA ALA A 707 0.54 -8.88 -20.13
C ALA A 707 1.28 -8.12 -21.23
N GLY A 708 0.70 -8.06 -22.44
CA GLY A 708 1.27 -7.35 -23.57
C GLY A 708 1.30 -5.83 -23.39
N ALA A 709 0.32 -5.23 -22.71
CA ALA A 709 0.31 -3.80 -22.40
C ALA A 709 1.45 -3.42 -21.44
N PHE A 710 1.64 -4.22 -20.38
CA PHE A 710 2.72 -4.01 -19.43
C PHE A 710 4.09 -4.28 -20.09
N LYS A 711 4.20 -5.31 -20.93
CA LYS A 711 5.43 -5.58 -21.69
C LYS A 711 5.80 -4.43 -22.62
N ARG A 712 4.81 -3.88 -23.34
CA ARG A 712 4.97 -2.69 -24.16
C ARG A 712 5.48 -1.50 -23.35
N ALA A 713 4.90 -1.25 -22.18
CA ALA A 713 5.33 -0.17 -21.30
C ALA A 713 6.75 -0.36 -20.77
N ALA A 714 7.14 -1.58 -20.38
CA ALA A 714 8.51 -1.91 -19.96
C ALA A 714 9.53 -1.63 -21.08
N ASN A 715 9.22 -2.06 -22.30
CA ASN A 715 10.07 -1.85 -23.47
C ASN A 715 10.16 -0.37 -23.86
N LEU A 716 9.07 0.40 -23.78
CA LEU A 716 9.12 1.85 -23.98
C LEU A 716 10.02 2.54 -22.95
N SER A 717 9.98 2.12 -21.69
CA SER A 717 10.90 2.64 -20.65
C SER A 717 12.35 2.30 -20.96
N LEU A 718 12.66 1.05 -21.37
CA LEU A 718 14.01 0.69 -21.80
C LEU A 718 14.46 1.51 -23.03
N GLN A 719 13.57 1.70 -24.01
CA GLN A 719 13.83 2.53 -25.18
C GLN A 719 14.19 3.97 -24.79
N SER A 720 13.49 4.53 -23.80
CA SER A 720 13.80 5.85 -23.24
C SER A 720 15.21 5.89 -22.65
N VAL A 721 15.58 4.91 -21.80
CA VAL A 721 16.93 4.84 -21.22
C VAL A 721 18.01 4.77 -22.30
N LYS A 722 17.80 3.97 -23.36
CA LYS A 722 18.76 3.83 -24.48
C LYS A 722 19.04 5.17 -25.19
N GLN A 723 18.11 6.13 -25.19
CA GLN A 723 18.33 7.46 -25.76
C GLN A 723 19.28 8.34 -24.94
N TRP A 724 19.52 7.97 -23.68
CA TRP A 724 20.30 8.72 -22.71
C TRP A 724 21.61 8.02 -22.33
N ILE A 725 22.12 7.16 -23.21
CA ILE A 725 23.46 6.58 -23.07
C ILE A 725 24.49 7.44 -23.81
N ARG A 726 25.60 7.74 -23.14
CA ARG A 726 26.74 8.50 -23.65
C ARG A 726 27.57 7.65 -24.60
N PRO A 727 28.39 8.28 -25.46
CA PRO A 727 29.35 7.56 -26.30
C PRO A 727 30.34 6.68 -25.54
N ASP A 728 30.66 7.01 -24.29
CA ASP A 728 31.55 6.20 -23.43
C ASP A 728 30.84 5.01 -22.75
N GLY A 729 29.54 4.81 -23.02
CA GLY A 729 28.72 3.75 -22.44
C GLY A 729 28.03 4.10 -21.13
N THR A 730 28.40 5.18 -20.44
CA THR A 730 27.72 5.64 -19.21
C THR A 730 26.41 6.37 -19.53
N GLY A 731 25.48 6.48 -18.58
CA GLY A 731 24.27 7.27 -18.79
C GLY A 731 24.45 8.78 -18.57
N TYR A 732 23.69 9.56 -19.33
CA TYR A 732 23.31 10.92 -18.94
C TYR A 732 22.32 10.83 -17.78
N VAL A 733 22.81 10.97 -16.54
CA VAL A 733 21.99 10.78 -15.32
C VAL A 733 20.67 11.55 -15.37
N VAL A 734 20.70 12.79 -15.86
CA VAL A 734 19.54 13.63 -16.15
C VAL A 734 19.38 13.73 -17.65
N LYS A 735 18.15 13.77 -18.18
CA LYS A 735 17.82 13.87 -19.62
C LYS A 735 18.24 15.20 -20.27
N ASN A 736 19.55 15.44 -20.30
CA ASN A 736 20.30 16.52 -20.94
C ASN A 736 21.68 15.97 -21.34
N ARG A 737 22.45 16.72 -22.13
CA ARG A 737 23.72 16.23 -22.71
C ARG A 737 24.97 16.95 -22.19
N TYR A 738 24.89 17.58 -21.03
CA TYR A 738 26.03 18.29 -20.44
C TYR A 738 27.18 17.33 -20.04
N PRO A 739 28.44 17.79 -20.00
CA PRO A 739 29.54 17.07 -19.36
C PRO A 739 29.25 16.76 -17.88
N ILE A 740 29.81 15.67 -17.35
CA ILE A 740 29.52 15.19 -15.99
C ILE A 740 29.95 16.18 -14.91
N GLU A 741 31.00 16.97 -15.18
CA GLU A 741 31.57 17.98 -14.29
C GLU A 741 30.62 19.18 -14.13
N ALA A 742 29.77 19.45 -15.12
CA ALA A 742 28.85 20.56 -15.08
C ALA A 742 27.69 20.33 -14.10
N LYS A 743 27.34 19.06 -13.82
CA LYS A 743 26.22 18.67 -12.95
C LYS A 743 24.93 19.44 -13.26
N HIS A 744 24.69 19.73 -14.55
CA HIS A 744 23.53 20.51 -14.98
C HIS A 744 22.23 19.71 -14.75
N GLY A 745 21.26 20.32 -14.07
CA GLY A 745 19.98 19.68 -13.72
C GLY A 745 20.07 18.66 -12.58
N TYR A 746 21.27 18.39 -12.05
CA TYR A 746 21.47 17.45 -10.94
C TYR A 746 20.80 17.97 -9.66
N GLU A 747 20.20 17.07 -8.89
CA GLU A 747 19.91 17.36 -7.48
C GLU A 747 21.22 17.49 -6.70
N ARG A 748 21.20 18.20 -5.56
CA ARG A 748 22.41 18.44 -4.72
C ARG A 748 23.16 17.17 -4.29
N TYR A 749 22.48 16.03 -4.27
CA TYR A 749 23.00 14.73 -3.89
C TYR A 749 23.29 13.83 -5.10
N THR A 750 23.04 14.30 -6.32
CA THR A 750 23.26 13.50 -7.52
C THR A 750 24.74 13.37 -7.81
N VAL A 751 25.17 12.13 -8.00
CA VAL A 751 26.54 11.74 -8.30
C VAL A 751 26.54 10.81 -9.52
N HIS A 752 27.53 10.96 -10.39
CA HIS A 752 27.55 10.32 -11.70
C HIS A 752 27.55 8.79 -11.60
N THR A 753 28.47 8.24 -10.81
CA THR A 753 28.57 6.78 -10.58
C THR A 753 27.34 6.22 -9.90
N THR A 754 26.94 6.77 -8.75
CA THR A 754 25.82 6.26 -7.94
C THR A 754 24.52 6.14 -8.75
N TYR A 755 24.13 7.17 -9.48
CA TYR A 755 22.82 7.18 -10.15
C TYR A 755 22.80 6.46 -11.50
N ASN A 756 23.96 6.26 -12.14
CA ASN A 756 24.09 5.32 -13.25
C ASN A 756 24.03 3.87 -12.76
N LEU A 757 24.72 3.55 -11.67
CA LEU A 757 24.74 2.20 -11.11
C LEU A 757 23.40 1.83 -10.46
N LEU A 758 22.68 2.80 -9.89
CA LEU A 758 21.30 2.61 -9.47
C LEU A 758 20.41 2.18 -10.66
N ALA A 759 20.49 2.91 -11.78
CA ALA A 759 19.77 2.56 -13.00
C ALA A 759 20.17 1.16 -13.49
N CYS A 760 21.46 0.82 -13.50
CA CYS A 760 21.94 -0.52 -13.87
C CYS A 760 21.38 -1.62 -12.96
N SER A 761 21.35 -1.39 -11.64
CA SER A 761 20.82 -2.35 -10.66
C SER A 761 19.30 -2.55 -10.83
N MET A 762 18.56 -1.49 -11.17
CA MET A 762 17.13 -1.58 -11.50
C MET A 762 16.90 -2.30 -12.84
N LEU A 763 17.67 -1.99 -13.89
CA LEU A 763 17.58 -2.72 -15.16
C LEU A 763 17.95 -4.20 -14.99
N ALA A 764 18.88 -4.51 -14.08
CA ALA A 764 19.24 -5.88 -13.72
C ALA A 764 18.06 -6.60 -13.05
N GLN A 765 17.30 -5.92 -12.17
CA GLN A 765 16.03 -6.44 -11.63
C GLN A 765 14.98 -6.62 -12.73
N ALA A 766 14.80 -5.65 -13.62
CA ALA A 766 13.85 -5.74 -14.73
C ALA A 766 14.18 -6.94 -15.62
N TRP A 767 15.46 -7.18 -15.91
CA TRP A 767 15.91 -8.39 -16.59
C TRP A 767 15.54 -9.65 -15.81
N THR A 768 15.81 -9.70 -14.49
CA THR A 768 15.49 -10.88 -13.66
C THR A 768 14.00 -11.24 -13.75
N PHE A 769 13.11 -10.26 -13.65
CA PHE A 769 11.65 -10.46 -13.67
C PHE A 769 11.03 -10.56 -15.06
N ALA A 770 11.77 -10.20 -16.12
CA ALA A 770 11.27 -10.27 -17.49
C ALA A 770 11.06 -11.71 -17.93
N THR A 771 9.88 -12.00 -18.48
CA THR A 771 9.56 -13.27 -19.13
C THR A 771 9.70 -13.16 -20.65
N ASP A 772 10.43 -14.09 -21.26
CA ASP A 772 10.56 -14.17 -22.71
C ASP A 772 9.25 -14.63 -23.37
N GLY A 773 9.01 -14.16 -24.60
CA GLY A 773 7.86 -14.59 -25.41
C GLY A 773 6.53 -13.89 -25.11
N ILE A 774 6.49 -12.94 -24.17
CA ILE A 774 5.34 -12.03 -24.05
C ILE A 774 5.36 -11.05 -25.23
N GLU A 775 4.35 -11.13 -26.09
CA GLU A 775 4.18 -10.21 -27.22
C GLU A 775 3.72 -8.83 -26.73
N GLU A 776 4.35 -7.75 -27.23
CA GLU A 776 3.88 -6.40 -26.98
C GLU A 776 2.45 -6.21 -27.52
N GLN A 777 1.58 -5.60 -26.72
CA GLN A 777 0.28 -5.12 -27.15
C GLN A 777 0.11 -3.64 -26.76
N ALA A 778 -0.82 -2.95 -27.42
CA ALA A 778 -1.03 -1.53 -27.18
C ALA A 778 -1.20 -1.24 -25.68
N SER A 779 -0.46 -0.26 -25.17
CA SER A 779 -0.59 0.25 -23.81
C SER A 779 -1.49 1.51 -23.81
N PRO A 780 -1.93 2.02 -22.64
CA PRO A 780 -2.62 3.31 -22.56
C PRO A 780 -1.86 4.46 -23.23
N ALA A 781 -0.52 4.40 -23.24
CA ALA A 781 0.31 5.40 -23.93
C ALA A 781 0.12 5.38 -25.45
N ASP A 782 -0.18 4.21 -26.04
CA ASP A 782 -0.45 4.05 -27.47
C ASP A 782 -1.92 4.37 -27.81
N VAL A 783 -2.86 3.87 -27.02
CA VAL A 783 -4.31 3.97 -27.28
C VAL A 783 -4.86 5.36 -26.96
N GLY A 784 -4.46 5.95 -25.83
CA GLY A 784 -5.01 7.20 -25.33
C GLY A 784 -6.50 7.12 -25.00
N GLY A 785 -7.21 8.21 -25.25
CA GLY A 785 -8.65 8.36 -25.03
C GLY A 785 -9.08 8.64 -23.59
N TYR A 786 -8.14 9.05 -22.73
CA TYR A 786 -8.40 9.29 -21.32
C TYR A 786 -7.97 10.68 -20.84
N VAL A 787 -8.65 11.13 -19.79
CA VAL A 787 -8.18 12.14 -18.84
C VAL A 787 -8.12 11.48 -17.46
N ALA A 788 -6.96 11.51 -16.81
CA ALA A 788 -6.69 10.94 -15.49
C ALA A 788 -6.28 12.06 -14.51
N PRO A 789 -7.25 12.63 -13.76
CA PRO A 789 -6.97 13.67 -12.76
C PRO A 789 -6.52 13.05 -11.42
N ILE A 790 -5.26 13.23 -11.05
CA ILE A 790 -4.67 12.81 -9.76
C ILE A 790 -4.37 14.06 -8.92
N ILE A 791 -5.45 14.67 -8.40
CA ILE A 791 -5.41 16.03 -7.86
C ILE A 791 -4.94 16.11 -6.41
N GLY A 792 -5.21 15.08 -5.59
CA GLY A 792 -4.97 15.11 -4.13
C GLY A 792 -3.52 15.40 -3.75
N HIS A 793 -2.68 14.37 -3.74
CA HIS A 793 -1.27 14.48 -3.31
C HIS A 793 -0.36 15.02 -4.42
N PHE A 794 -0.48 14.50 -5.64
CA PHE A 794 0.43 14.79 -6.76
C PHE A 794 0.05 16.02 -7.59
N ARG A 795 -1.23 16.45 -7.56
CA ARG A 795 -1.72 17.68 -8.21
C ARG A 795 -1.53 17.67 -9.72
N LYS A 796 -1.69 16.52 -10.36
CA LYS A 796 -1.51 16.36 -11.82
C LYS A 796 -2.80 16.02 -12.54
N VAL A 797 -2.88 16.44 -13.80
CA VAL A 797 -3.79 15.86 -14.78
C VAL A 797 -2.96 15.29 -15.91
N PHE A 798 -3.18 14.01 -16.20
CA PHE A 798 -2.61 13.31 -17.34
C PHE A 798 -3.70 13.14 -18.39
N ALA A 799 -3.40 13.39 -19.67
CA ALA A 799 -4.33 13.08 -20.74
C ALA A 799 -3.59 12.63 -21.99
N ASN A 800 -4.20 11.71 -22.73
CA ASN A 800 -3.64 11.19 -23.97
C ASN A 800 -4.76 10.96 -24.99
N ALA A 801 -4.53 11.29 -26.25
CA ALA A 801 -5.33 10.86 -27.39
C ALA A 801 -4.46 10.78 -28.65
N GLY A 802 -4.63 9.72 -29.45
CA GLY A 802 -3.94 9.56 -30.72
C GLY A 802 -2.40 9.48 -30.61
N GLY A 803 -1.86 9.05 -29.48
CA GLY A 803 -0.41 9.02 -29.20
C GLY A 803 0.18 10.38 -28.83
N ASN A 804 -0.65 11.42 -28.66
CA ASN A 804 -0.25 12.70 -28.08
C ASN A 804 -0.62 12.72 -26.60
N TYR A 805 0.31 13.17 -25.76
CA TYR A 805 0.22 13.12 -24.31
C TYR A 805 0.46 14.50 -23.71
N VAL A 806 -0.27 14.85 -22.66
CA VAL A 806 -0.09 16.07 -21.88
C VAL A 806 0.02 15.81 -20.39
N GLU A 807 0.86 16.60 -19.73
CA GLU A 807 0.91 16.69 -18.28
C GLU A 807 0.65 18.13 -17.82
N TYR A 808 -0.32 18.27 -16.92
CA TYR A 808 -0.70 19.55 -16.34
C TYR A 808 -0.54 19.53 -14.82
N ASP A 809 0.22 20.48 -14.28
CA ASP A 809 0.35 20.67 -12.84
C ASP A 809 -0.69 21.70 -12.36
N VAL A 810 -1.67 21.24 -11.58
CA VAL A 810 -2.79 22.12 -11.20
C VAL A 810 -2.41 23.10 -10.09
N LYS A 811 -1.32 22.84 -9.37
CA LYS A 811 -0.86 23.66 -8.24
C LYS A 811 0.60 23.34 -7.92
N GLY A 812 1.48 23.79 -8.80
CA GLY A 812 2.92 23.58 -8.72
C GLY A 812 3.50 24.20 -7.44
N ASP A 813 4.50 23.56 -6.87
CA ASP A 813 5.12 23.96 -5.60
C ASP A 813 5.96 25.26 -5.72
N GLN A 814 6.23 25.70 -6.95
CA GLN A 814 7.01 26.88 -7.34
C GLN A 814 8.51 26.81 -7.01
N LYS A 815 8.97 25.73 -6.37
CA LYS A 815 10.40 25.45 -6.21
C LYS A 815 10.88 24.55 -7.33
N TYR A 816 10.23 23.42 -7.58
CA TYR A 816 10.54 22.49 -8.66
C TYR A 816 9.63 22.68 -9.86
N ASN A 817 8.31 22.72 -9.63
CA ASN A 817 7.35 22.82 -10.72
C ASN A 817 6.52 24.11 -10.66
N PRO A 818 6.33 24.78 -11.80
CA PRO A 818 5.32 25.81 -11.97
C PRO A 818 3.93 25.20 -12.13
N THR A 819 2.88 26.03 -12.01
CA THR A 819 1.49 25.63 -12.30
C THR A 819 1.22 25.72 -13.80
N GLY A 820 0.47 24.81 -14.41
CA GLY A 820 0.06 24.90 -15.81
C GLY A 820 0.46 23.69 -16.66
N LEU A 821 0.44 23.87 -17.98
CA LEU A 821 0.86 22.85 -18.95
C LEU A 821 2.39 22.77 -18.99
N ILE A 822 2.93 21.69 -18.43
CA ILE A 822 4.37 21.52 -18.26
C ILE A 822 4.97 20.46 -19.18
N ARG A 823 4.16 19.55 -19.72
CA ARG A 823 4.63 18.58 -20.71
C ARG A 823 3.65 18.36 -21.85
N VAL A 824 4.15 18.31 -23.08
CA VAL A 824 3.45 17.77 -24.27
C VAL A 824 4.41 16.86 -25.05
N HIS A 825 4.09 15.57 -25.08
CA HIS A 825 4.79 14.60 -25.92
C HIS A 825 3.91 14.28 -27.12
N LEU A 826 4.45 14.49 -28.32
CA LEU A 826 3.72 14.30 -29.57
C LEU A 826 4.24 13.07 -30.31
N LYS A 827 3.35 12.32 -30.97
CA LYS A 827 3.66 11.05 -31.64
C LYS A 827 4.87 11.13 -32.60
N ASP A 828 4.98 12.22 -33.35
CA ASP A 828 6.07 12.46 -34.31
C ASP A 828 7.00 13.61 -33.88
N GLY A 829 6.87 14.08 -32.64
CA GLY A 829 7.66 15.19 -32.10
C GLY A 829 8.96 14.73 -31.44
N HIS A 830 9.82 15.69 -31.12
CA HIS A 830 10.94 15.45 -30.22
C HIS A 830 10.48 15.64 -28.75
N PRO A 831 10.65 14.63 -27.86
CA PRO A 831 10.08 14.67 -26.50
C PRO A 831 10.58 15.82 -25.63
N GLN A 832 11.81 16.30 -25.87
CA GLN A 832 12.34 17.44 -25.11
C GLN A 832 11.74 18.81 -25.47
N LEU A 833 11.11 18.96 -26.64
CA LEU A 833 10.79 20.28 -27.20
C LEU A 833 9.38 20.77 -26.87
N GLY A 834 8.48 19.89 -26.43
CA GLY A 834 7.05 20.14 -26.42
C GLY A 834 6.43 20.61 -25.10
N PRO A 835 6.91 21.64 -24.40
CA PRO A 835 7.89 21.44 -23.31
C PRO A 835 8.01 19.99 -22.76
N SER A 836 9.18 19.64 -22.22
CA SER A 836 9.37 18.36 -21.52
C SER A 836 9.09 18.46 -20.00
N ASP A 837 9.23 19.66 -19.44
CA ASP A 837 8.92 20.05 -18.06
C ASP A 837 8.74 21.58 -17.98
N GLY A 838 8.28 22.07 -16.83
CA GLY A 838 8.31 23.47 -16.48
C GLY A 838 9.65 23.87 -15.84
N THR A 839 9.90 25.19 -15.73
CA THR A 839 11.04 25.73 -14.99
C THR A 839 10.57 26.54 -13.79
N ALA A 840 11.09 26.24 -12.61
CA ALA A 840 10.83 26.99 -11.38
C ALA A 840 12.13 27.40 -10.66
N GLU A 841 12.03 27.92 -9.43
CA GLU A 841 13.14 28.60 -8.75
C GLU A 841 14.41 27.77 -8.59
N ILE A 842 14.31 26.46 -8.38
CA ILE A 842 15.48 25.60 -8.11
C ILE A 842 16.48 25.58 -9.28
N TYR A 843 15.99 25.73 -10.53
CA TYR A 843 16.83 25.77 -11.73
C TYR A 843 16.85 27.15 -12.37
N GLY A 844 15.70 27.80 -12.48
CA GLY A 844 15.58 29.08 -13.17
C GLY A 844 16.07 30.29 -12.36
N GLY A 845 16.26 30.13 -11.05
CA GLY A 845 16.59 31.21 -10.12
C GLY A 845 15.35 31.87 -9.50
N GLU A 846 15.58 32.72 -8.51
CA GLU A 846 14.52 33.35 -7.69
C GLU A 846 13.44 34.03 -8.54
N GLY A 847 12.17 33.75 -8.22
CA GLY A 847 11.01 34.33 -8.90
C GLY A 847 10.73 33.79 -10.31
N VAL A 848 11.52 32.84 -10.82
CA VAL A 848 11.25 32.16 -12.09
C VAL A 848 10.17 31.10 -11.93
N SER A 849 9.18 31.14 -12.80
CA SER A 849 8.11 30.15 -12.92
C SER A 849 7.59 30.18 -14.36
N LEU A 850 7.91 29.14 -15.13
CA LEU A 850 7.70 29.03 -16.57
C LEU A 850 6.99 27.71 -16.92
N SER A 851 5.74 27.81 -17.31
CA SER A 851 4.95 26.77 -17.97
C SER A 851 4.34 27.34 -19.25
N THR A 852 3.80 26.49 -20.10
CA THR A 852 3.03 26.96 -21.25
C THR A 852 1.66 27.45 -20.77
N GLY A 853 1.31 28.70 -21.06
CA GLY A 853 0.02 29.23 -20.66
C GLY A 853 -0.05 30.76 -20.53
N PRO A 854 -1.13 31.25 -19.91
CA PRO A 854 -1.49 32.65 -20.03
C PRO A 854 -0.75 33.55 -19.05
N ILE A 855 -0.55 34.78 -19.52
CA ILE A 855 -0.13 35.93 -18.73
C ILE A 855 -1.14 37.07 -18.91
N TRP A 856 -1.32 37.89 -17.89
CA TRP A 856 -2.19 39.06 -17.99
C TRP A 856 -1.68 40.18 -17.10
N LYS A 857 -1.95 41.41 -17.53
CA LYS A 857 -1.56 42.62 -16.82
C LYS A 857 -2.71 43.04 -15.89
N THR A 858 -2.41 43.30 -14.63
CA THR A 858 -3.37 43.83 -13.66
C THR A 858 -3.49 45.35 -13.78
N GLY A 859 -4.57 45.93 -13.24
CA GLY A 859 -4.82 47.38 -13.28
C GLY A 859 -3.73 48.26 -12.64
N ASP A 860 -2.88 47.69 -11.78
CA ASP A 860 -1.68 48.33 -11.21
C ASP A 860 -0.40 48.12 -12.06
N SER A 861 -0.57 47.68 -13.31
CA SER A 861 0.46 47.42 -14.29
C SER A 861 1.43 46.26 -14.02
N ARG A 862 1.16 45.38 -13.06
CA ARG A 862 1.96 44.15 -12.86
C ARG A 862 1.53 43.05 -13.82
N TRP A 863 2.50 42.26 -14.31
CA TRP A 863 2.21 41.05 -15.08
C TRP A 863 2.05 39.85 -14.15
N LEU A 864 0.84 39.29 -14.11
CA LEU A 864 0.56 38.00 -13.51
C LEU A 864 0.73 36.90 -14.56
N ARG A 865 1.01 35.70 -14.06
CA ARG A 865 1.21 34.49 -14.86
C ARG A 865 0.56 33.32 -14.15
N LEU A 866 -0.13 32.48 -14.91
CA LEU A 866 -0.73 31.27 -14.34
C LEU A 866 0.34 30.35 -13.74
N ALA A 867 1.54 30.33 -14.34
CA ALA A 867 2.71 29.63 -13.82
C ALA A 867 2.95 29.83 -12.32
N ALA A 868 2.71 31.05 -11.80
CA ALA A 868 2.96 31.43 -10.41
C ALA A 868 1.80 31.13 -9.45
N TYR A 869 0.70 30.54 -9.92
CA TYR A 869 -0.49 30.31 -9.09
C TYR A 869 -0.27 29.20 -8.06
N LYS A 870 -0.79 29.42 -6.84
CA LYS A 870 -0.77 28.46 -5.72
C LYS A 870 -2.16 28.16 -5.16
N VAL A 871 -3.22 28.37 -5.94
CA VAL A 871 -4.61 28.18 -5.52
C VAL A 871 -5.18 26.88 -6.09
N ASN A 872 -6.08 26.22 -5.36
CA ASN A 872 -6.73 24.99 -5.85
C ASN A 872 -7.71 25.34 -6.98
N PRO A 873 -7.58 24.76 -8.18
CA PRO A 873 -8.54 24.98 -9.26
C PRO A 873 -9.71 24.00 -9.19
N LYS A 874 -10.72 24.27 -10.01
CA LYS A 874 -11.72 23.27 -10.43
C LYS A 874 -11.25 22.60 -11.71
N VAL A 875 -11.21 21.27 -11.73
CA VAL A 875 -10.95 20.47 -12.93
C VAL A 875 -12.26 19.81 -13.39
N SER A 876 -12.56 19.90 -14.68
CA SER A 876 -13.72 19.23 -15.28
C SER A 876 -13.33 18.55 -16.60
N ILE A 877 -13.66 17.27 -16.72
CA ILE A 877 -13.54 16.52 -17.97
C ILE A 877 -14.74 16.92 -18.85
N VAL A 878 -14.46 17.39 -20.07
CA VAL A 878 -15.48 17.85 -21.02
C VAL A 878 -15.81 16.74 -22.01
N GLU A 879 -14.80 16.05 -22.52
CA GLU A 879 -14.93 14.98 -23.51
C GLU A 879 -13.82 13.95 -23.29
N SER A 880 -14.12 12.67 -23.46
CA SER A 880 -13.13 11.58 -23.43
C SER A 880 -13.54 10.49 -24.42
N SER A 881 -12.83 10.39 -25.52
CA SER A 881 -12.99 9.39 -26.59
C SER A 881 -11.61 8.99 -27.13
N ALA A 882 -11.49 7.84 -27.78
CA ALA A 882 -10.21 7.33 -28.30
C ALA A 882 -9.43 8.38 -29.12
N ASP A 883 -10.13 9.11 -29.98
CA ASP A 883 -9.53 10.09 -30.90
C ASP A 883 -9.44 11.50 -30.32
N LYS A 884 -10.08 11.78 -29.18
CA LYS A 884 -10.14 13.14 -28.64
C LYS A 884 -10.49 13.16 -27.16
N VAL A 885 -9.70 13.90 -26.41
CA VAL A 885 -9.96 14.20 -25.00
C VAL A 885 -9.92 15.71 -24.78
N THR A 886 -10.82 16.21 -23.93
CA THR A 886 -10.88 17.63 -23.57
C THR A 886 -11.12 17.77 -22.08
N PHE A 887 -10.32 18.60 -21.40
CA PHE A 887 -10.53 18.97 -20.01
C PHE A 887 -10.32 20.47 -19.80
N LYS A 888 -10.97 21.01 -18.76
CA LYS A 888 -10.88 22.41 -18.37
C LYS A 888 -10.37 22.54 -16.94
N VAL A 889 -9.36 23.38 -16.75
CA VAL A 889 -8.84 23.78 -15.43
C VAL A 889 -9.22 25.24 -15.19
N THR A 890 -9.98 25.49 -14.13
CA THR A 890 -10.53 26.83 -13.82
C THR A 890 -9.98 27.34 -12.49
N TYR A 891 -9.27 28.45 -12.57
CA TYR A 891 -8.77 29.25 -11.46
C TYR A 891 -9.64 30.50 -11.26
N PRO A 892 -9.46 31.28 -10.18
CA PRO A 892 -10.28 32.48 -9.93
C PRO A 892 -10.23 33.53 -11.04
N GLU A 893 -9.05 33.77 -11.64
CA GLU A 893 -8.88 34.82 -12.66
C GLU A 893 -8.61 34.28 -14.07
N ALA A 894 -8.37 32.98 -14.22
CA ALA A 894 -7.95 32.36 -15.48
C ALA A 894 -8.52 30.95 -15.62
N SER A 895 -8.71 30.49 -16.85
CA SER A 895 -8.95 29.07 -17.12
C SER A 895 -8.27 28.64 -18.40
N GLN A 896 -7.87 27.37 -18.45
CA GLN A 896 -7.35 26.74 -19.65
C GLN A 896 -8.26 25.56 -20.01
N THR A 897 -8.67 25.48 -21.27
CA THR A 897 -9.33 24.31 -21.85
C THR A 897 -8.35 23.63 -22.79
N ILE A 898 -7.94 22.41 -22.46
CA ILE A 898 -6.93 21.64 -23.19
C ILE A 898 -7.67 20.55 -23.96
N THR A 899 -7.45 20.50 -25.27
CA THR A 899 -7.92 19.44 -26.17
C THR A 899 -6.70 18.71 -26.72
N VAL A 900 -6.72 17.38 -26.64
CA VAL A 900 -5.69 16.51 -27.23
C VAL A 900 -6.38 15.60 -28.24
N ASP A 901 -5.81 15.51 -29.44
CA ASP A 901 -6.29 14.67 -30.54
C ASP A 901 -5.09 14.27 -31.43
N PRO A 902 -5.25 13.39 -32.46
CA PRO A 902 -4.15 13.00 -33.35
C PRO A 902 -3.41 14.16 -34.04
N SER A 903 -4.01 15.35 -34.19
CA SER A 903 -3.36 16.51 -34.80
C SER A 903 -2.40 17.26 -33.87
N GLY A 904 -2.52 17.03 -32.56
CA GLY A 904 -1.68 17.62 -31.52
C GLY A 904 -2.49 18.10 -30.33
N VAL A 905 -2.06 19.22 -29.74
CA VAL A 905 -2.71 19.83 -28.59
C VAL A 905 -3.24 21.20 -28.96
N THR A 906 -4.50 21.47 -28.64
CA THR A 906 -5.11 22.80 -28.75
C THR A 906 -5.45 23.30 -27.34
N VAL A 907 -5.05 24.50 -27.01
CA VAL A 907 -5.33 25.12 -25.71
C VAL A 907 -6.05 26.44 -25.91
N LYS A 908 -7.18 26.59 -25.23
CA LYS A 908 -7.91 27.85 -25.11
C LYS A 908 -7.72 28.43 -23.72
N ASP A 909 -7.04 29.57 -23.66
CA ASP A 909 -6.88 30.38 -22.45
C ASP A 909 -7.97 31.44 -22.38
N GLU A 910 -8.58 31.59 -21.20
CA GLU A 910 -9.61 32.59 -20.92
C GLU A 910 -9.28 33.33 -19.62
N ILE A 911 -9.32 34.67 -19.63
CA ILE A 911 -9.08 35.48 -18.43
C ILE A 911 -10.38 36.14 -17.96
N ALA A 912 -10.73 35.86 -16.70
CA ALA A 912 -11.92 36.39 -16.03
C ALA A 912 -11.66 37.71 -15.27
N ALA A 913 -10.39 38.11 -15.11
CA ALA A 913 -10.02 39.36 -14.44
C ALA A 913 -10.58 40.59 -15.16
N LYS A 914 -11.60 41.21 -14.57
CA LYS A 914 -12.25 42.42 -15.14
C LYS A 914 -11.29 43.61 -15.26
N SER A 915 -10.25 43.67 -14.43
CA SER A 915 -9.24 44.72 -14.36
C SER A 915 -8.08 44.55 -15.33
N ALA A 916 -8.02 43.43 -16.07
CA ALA A 916 -6.94 43.19 -17.01
C ALA A 916 -7.21 43.86 -18.37
N ASP A 917 -6.21 44.61 -18.84
CA ASP A 917 -6.23 45.38 -20.09
C ASP A 917 -5.28 44.81 -21.17
N ARG A 918 -4.29 43.99 -20.78
CA ARG A 918 -3.40 43.25 -21.68
C ARG A 918 -3.26 41.80 -21.26
N PHE A 919 -3.16 40.93 -22.26
CA PHE A 919 -3.12 39.47 -22.13
C PHE A 919 -1.99 38.93 -22.99
N GLY A 920 -1.63 37.66 -22.79
CA GLY A 920 -0.66 36.99 -23.63
C GLY A 920 -0.48 35.53 -23.27
N VAL A 921 0.37 34.87 -24.03
CA VAL A 921 0.77 33.48 -23.82
C VAL A 921 2.29 33.38 -23.80
N ARG A 922 2.80 32.43 -23.03
CA ARG A 922 4.22 32.07 -23.00
C ARG A 922 4.39 30.60 -23.35
N PHE A 923 5.45 30.31 -24.10
CA PHE A 923 5.93 28.99 -24.44
C PHE A 923 7.44 28.92 -24.13
N PRO A 924 7.87 28.13 -23.13
CA PRO A 924 9.29 27.92 -22.85
C PRO A 924 9.88 26.94 -23.87
N ALA A 925 10.67 27.45 -24.82
CA ALA A 925 11.34 26.66 -25.84
C ALA A 925 12.74 26.25 -25.38
N LEU A 926 13.09 24.97 -25.49
CA LEU A 926 14.48 24.51 -25.29
C LEU A 926 15.37 25.12 -26.37
N VAL A 927 16.48 25.75 -25.98
CA VAL A 927 17.46 26.38 -26.89
C VAL A 927 18.80 25.68 -26.93
N PHE A 928 19.16 24.95 -25.87
CA PHE A 928 20.41 24.23 -25.75
C PHE A 928 20.24 23.07 -24.77
N ASP A 929 20.61 21.86 -25.16
CA ASP A 929 20.43 20.65 -24.33
C ASP A 929 21.71 20.26 -23.55
N GLY A 930 22.81 21.01 -23.72
CA GLY A 930 24.12 20.68 -23.17
C GLY A 930 25.16 20.27 -24.19
N MET A 931 24.73 19.94 -25.40
CA MET A 931 25.61 19.58 -26.52
C MET A 931 25.22 20.31 -27.81
N GLU A 932 23.92 20.37 -28.12
CA GLU A 932 23.38 20.93 -29.35
C GLU A 932 22.40 22.07 -29.06
N ARG A 933 22.40 23.07 -29.95
CA ARG A 933 21.43 24.16 -29.91
C ARG A 933 20.23 23.82 -30.79
N SER A 934 19.04 24.06 -30.29
CA SER A 934 17.82 23.88 -31.07
C SER A 934 17.69 24.95 -32.15
N GLU A 935 17.23 24.54 -33.32
CA GLU A 935 16.90 25.46 -34.42
C GLU A 935 15.52 26.08 -34.14
N ILE A 936 15.50 27.40 -33.88
CA ILE A 936 14.26 28.13 -33.60
C ILE A 936 13.99 29.17 -34.68
N ALA A 937 12.92 28.94 -35.45
CA ALA A 937 12.44 29.85 -36.48
C ALA A 937 11.07 30.43 -36.10
N LEU A 938 10.91 31.75 -36.24
CA LEU A 938 9.64 32.44 -36.09
C LEU A 938 9.08 32.82 -37.46
N ASN A 939 7.79 32.59 -37.68
CA ASN A 939 7.05 33.02 -38.86
C ASN A 939 5.70 33.59 -38.43
N GLY A 940 5.64 34.90 -38.18
CA GLY A 940 4.43 35.57 -37.70
C GLY A 940 3.94 34.99 -36.35
N ASN A 941 2.81 34.28 -36.39
CA ASN A 941 2.14 33.68 -35.24
C ASN A 941 2.62 32.25 -34.90
N GLN A 942 3.65 31.76 -35.59
CA GLN A 942 4.15 30.39 -35.50
C GLN A 942 5.64 30.36 -35.14
N ALA A 943 6.01 29.44 -34.26
CA ALA A 943 7.39 29.14 -33.87
C ALA A 943 7.67 27.65 -34.11
N SER A 944 8.69 27.35 -34.89
CA SER A 944 9.20 25.99 -35.08
C SER A 944 10.47 25.83 -34.25
N VAL A 945 10.50 24.81 -33.38
CA VAL A 945 11.67 24.41 -32.59
C VAL A 945 12.08 23.02 -33.06
N ARG A 946 13.32 22.84 -33.54
CA ARG A 946 13.83 21.55 -34.02
C ARG A 946 15.12 21.14 -33.31
N LEU A 947 15.26 19.84 -33.10
CA LEU A 947 16.46 19.18 -32.56
C LEU A 947 16.51 17.76 -33.11
N ASP A 948 17.69 17.32 -33.57
CA ASP A 948 17.92 15.98 -34.12
C ASP A 948 16.87 15.59 -35.20
N GLY A 949 16.67 16.48 -36.18
CA GLY A 949 15.77 16.28 -37.32
C GLY A 949 14.27 16.33 -37.02
N ARG A 950 13.85 16.15 -35.76
CA ARG A 950 12.47 16.23 -35.28
C ARG A 950 12.15 17.63 -34.74
N GLY A 951 10.87 18.00 -34.70
CA GLY A 951 10.48 19.31 -34.20
C GLY A 951 9.11 19.42 -33.58
N VAL A 952 8.90 20.54 -32.90
CA VAL A 952 7.62 20.96 -32.33
C VAL A 952 7.31 22.36 -32.83
N GLU A 953 6.06 22.57 -33.21
CA GLU A 953 5.51 23.83 -33.64
C GLU A 953 4.55 24.39 -32.59
N PHE A 954 4.76 25.64 -32.20
CA PHE A 954 3.86 26.42 -31.35
C PHE A 954 3.23 27.55 -32.18
N SER A 955 1.90 27.57 -32.28
CA SER A 955 1.17 28.51 -33.14
C SER A 955 0.00 29.16 -32.39
N VAL A 956 -0.10 30.49 -32.41
CA VAL A 956 -1.27 31.21 -31.88
C VAL A 956 -2.31 31.34 -32.99
N VAL A 957 -3.44 30.65 -32.84
CA VAL A 957 -4.50 30.57 -33.85
C VAL A 957 -5.47 31.73 -33.71
N GLU A 958 -5.85 32.06 -32.48
CA GLU A 958 -6.71 33.19 -32.17
C GLU A 958 -6.11 33.98 -31.00
N PRO A 959 -6.07 35.32 -31.07
CA PRO A 959 -6.40 36.17 -32.21
C PRO A 959 -5.48 35.98 -33.42
N THR A 960 -6.03 36.10 -34.63
CA THR A 960 -5.27 35.97 -35.88
C THR A 960 -4.28 37.12 -36.05
N GLY A 961 -3.07 36.83 -36.57
CA GLY A 961 -2.08 37.85 -36.92
C GLY A 961 -1.22 38.35 -35.74
N LEU A 962 -1.26 37.68 -34.59
CA LEU A 962 -0.35 37.96 -33.49
C LEU A 962 1.09 37.57 -33.82
N GLU A 963 2.04 38.47 -33.62
CA GLU A 963 3.47 38.16 -33.81
C GLU A 963 4.07 37.53 -32.54
N LEU A 964 4.73 36.39 -32.71
CA LEU A 964 5.54 35.76 -31.68
C LEU A 964 6.87 36.50 -31.52
N LYS A 965 7.34 36.57 -30.28
CA LYS A 965 8.61 37.20 -29.91
C LYS A 965 9.41 36.29 -29.00
N ARG A 966 10.69 36.18 -29.32
CA ARG A 966 11.73 35.57 -28.50
C ARG A 966 12.21 36.57 -27.43
N SER A 967 12.40 36.10 -26.19
CA SER A 967 12.80 36.98 -25.08
C SER A 967 14.25 37.45 -25.18
N GLY A 968 15.11 36.77 -25.95
CA GLY A 968 16.56 36.96 -25.98
C GLY A 968 17.26 36.57 -24.68
N LYS A 969 16.55 35.94 -23.73
CA LYS A 969 17.07 35.61 -22.40
C LYS A 969 16.94 34.11 -22.15
N GLU A 970 18.09 33.46 -22.06
CA GLU A 970 18.21 32.06 -21.65
C GLU A 970 18.00 31.93 -20.13
N VAL A 971 17.30 30.87 -19.73
CA VAL A 971 17.01 30.52 -18.34
C VAL A 971 17.39 29.06 -18.14
N ALA A 972 18.06 28.76 -17.04
CA ALA A 972 18.44 27.39 -16.72
C ALA A 972 17.20 26.53 -16.43
N HIS A 973 17.19 25.34 -17.01
CA HIS A 973 16.13 24.35 -16.94
C HIS A 973 16.76 22.97 -16.70
N ARG A 974 16.02 22.02 -16.13
CA ARG A 974 16.57 20.68 -15.84
C ARG A 974 17.15 19.99 -17.08
N ASN A 975 16.47 20.11 -18.22
CA ASN A 975 16.92 19.50 -19.48
C ASN A 975 17.89 20.36 -20.30
N GLY A 976 18.29 21.55 -19.81
CA GLY A 976 19.23 22.42 -20.50
C GLY A 976 18.97 23.91 -20.28
N LEU A 977 18.95 24.70 -21.34
CA LEU A 977 18.57 26.11 -21.31
C LEU A 977 17.29 26.32 -22.11
N VAL A 978 16.38 27.12 -21.57
CA VAL A 978 15.14 27.51 -22.24
C VAL A 978 15.07 29.01 -22.48
N GLU A 979 14.35 29.40 -23.52
CA GLU A 979 14.01 30.78 -23.83
C GLU A 979 12.49 30.92 -23.96
N VAL A 980 11.94 32.05 -23.52
CA VAL A 980 10.50 32.28 -23.60
C VAL A 980 10.14 32.84 -24.99
N ILE A 981 9.28 32.13 -25.69
CA ILE A 981 8.54 32.64 -26.85
C ILE A 981 7.18 33.15 -26.34
N SER A 982 6.74 34.32 -26.79
CA SER A 982 5.51 34.94 -26.29
C SER A 982 4.76 35.75 -27.35
N ALA A 983 3.47 35.89 -27.15
CA ALA A 983 2.61 36.85 -27.84
C ALA A 983 1.74 37.58 -26.83
N GLU A 984 1.36 38.82 -27.15
CA GLU A 984 0.51 39.68 -26.32
C GLU A 984 -0.66 40.23 -27.13
N THR A 985 -1.83 40.32 -26.51
CA THR A 985 -3.08 40.81 -27.12
C THR A 985 -3.91 41.62 -26.12
N ASP A 986 -4.88 42.39 -26.63
CA ASP A 986 -5.94 43.03 -25.85
C ASP A 986 -7.20 42.15 -25.71
N GLN A 987 -7.26 41.01 -26.41
CA GLN A 987 -8.37 40.06 -26.30
C GLN A 987 -8.26 39.20 -25.05
N ARG A 988 -9.41 38.94 -24.41
CA ARG A 988 -9.53 38.14 -23.17
C ARG A 988 -9.50 36.62 -23.39
N THR A 989 -9.31 36.21 -24.63
CA THR A 989 -9.28 34.81 -25.05
C THR A 989 -8.15 34.63 -26.04
N LEU A 990 -7.39 33.56 -25.88
CA LEU A 990 -6.31 33.18 -26.76
C LEU A 990 -6.37 31.67 -27.01
N VAL A 991 -6.27 31.26 -28.27
CA VAL A 991 -6.21 29.85 -28.68
C VAL A 991 -4.87 29.60 -29.35
N TYR A 992 -4.14 28.60 -28.87
CA TYR A 992 -2.88 28.17 -29.46
C TYR A 992 -2.83 26.65 -29.63
N THR A 993 -1.98 26.21 -30.55
CA THR A 993 -1.74 24.80 -30.84
C THR A 993 -0.28 24.43 -30.67
N ILE A 994 -0.03 23.21 -30.21
CA ILE A 994 1.29 22.57 -30.14
C ILE A 994 1.22 21.31 -31.00
N ARG A 995 2.01 21.25 -32.07
CA ARG A 995 1.97 20.18 -33.07
C ARG A 995 3.37 19.68 -33.41
N ALA A 996 3.47 18.48 -33.97
CA ALA A 996 4.73 17.97 -34.46
C ALA A 996 5.11 18.77 -35.72
N ALA A 997 6.35 19.27 -35.78
CA ALA A 997 6.86 19.95 -36.95
C ALA A 997 7.49 18.90 -37.88
N LYS A 998 7.00 18.84 -39.13
CA LYS A 998 7.55 17.97 -40.19
C LYS A 998 8.89 18.50 -40.67
#